data_AF-A0A182EEG9-F1
#
_entry.id   AF-A0A182EEG9-F1
#
_cell.length_a   1.000
_cell.length_b   1.000
_cell.length_c   1.000
_cell.angle_alpha   90.00
_cell.angle_beta   90.00
_cell.angle_gamma   90.00
#
_symmetry.space_group_name_H-M   'P 1'
#
loop_
_entity.id
_entity.type
_entity.pdbx_description
1 polymer ?
#
loop_
_entity_poly.entity_id
_entity_poly.type
_entity_poly.pdbx_seq_one_letter_code
_entity_poly.pdbx_strand_id
1 'polypeptide(L)'
;MRLKVTMAREPKHEDSALAVAWVRSDGLVSVGDDQQVLKWNLVNSDVQVLMHLPSSLYPTDMQWLPQDYAKQQLTDIFILTSTEGKFYICNRNGRIEKVAEAHQGAILSGRWSHDGSTFATCGEDGAVKIWSRSGMLRSILLENGYPVYGICWNGDNSSIAFCCGENCFTKVLKSQISLIKWKAHDGIVLCIDWNANTNLLVSGGEDCKYKIWDEYGRPMYSSSPHDYPITSIAWNIDGDLFAVGSFNLLRLCDKAGWSHSLEKLSLGSIYNISWSPDSTQLAAACSDGSVLHAYLVEKRITWRNIEVVQTKRQLIDIRDVLSDIACEKLELRDRITKLSLGFEYLVCKELEYTNYNGFKGMQCFFDYALYFLLVDGGLMQVYNYEGCMQCLLKLPTMNITVKAVNEKTTAISNDTVAIRDGTDSKTNDIIEIAIDQCGPANDRKLAFIDKCLDCFLVVVKTYGTFQKIAKIGAVVTNILFNDQTNMLAGLQDNRLVVWLYPATVFIDRDLLQKTVFENDENDFGKSPYLHNFVGNHISVRRSDGALIPCTITPFAFALNSCIVANKWDQAIRLCRHIRENYLWAMLAATATDAKNFYTAESAYSALDETEKVKFLSQLRAEHSNEVRSAMMTAFRRNFKDADAMLVQNGHFFRAIMLNISLFRWQRLEYSNII
;
A
#
# COMPACT_ATOMS: atom_id res chain seq x y z
N MET A 1 17.93 3.24 4.40
CA MET A 1 17.76 4.66 4.00
C MET A 1 17.89 5.54 5.23
N ARG A 2 18.30 6.78 5.04
CA ARG A 2 18.40 7.79 6.10
C ARG A 2 18.20 9.19 5.55
N LEU A 3 18.00 10.14 6.45
CA LEU A 3 17.99 11.57 6.11
C LEU A 3 19.41 12.10 6.09
N LYS A 4 19.83 12.63 4.94
CA LYS A 4 21.02 13.46 4.87
C LYS A 4 20.62 14.91 5.13
N VAL A 5 20.96 15.39 6.31
CA VAL A 5 20.70 16.77 6.73
C VAL A 5 21.74 17.71 6.12
N THR A 6 21.25 18.82 5.58
CA THR A 6 22.03 19.95 5.11
C THR A 6 21.54 21.21 5.82
N MET A 7 22.48 22.00 6.31
CA MET A 7 22.19 23.26 6.98
C MET A 7 22.74 24.41 6.14
N ALA A 8 21.88 25.38 5.81
CA ALA A 8 22.36 26.68 5.40
C ALA A 8 22.95 27.36 6.63
N ARG A 9 24.22 27.81 6.55
CA ARG A 9 24.84 28.54 7.66
C ARG A 9 24.22 29.93 7.81
N GLU A 10 23.92 30.56 6.69
CA GLU A 10 23.20 31.84 6.58
C GLU A 10 22.52 31.90 5.20
N PRO A 11 21.41 32.65 5.05
CA PRO A 11 20.69 33.35 6.11
C PRO A 11 19.70 32.42 6.86
N LYS A 12 19.34 32.83 8.08
CA LYS A 12 18.34 32.17 8.95
C LYS A 12 17.40 33.24 9.52
N HIS A 13 16.30 32.84 10.15
CA HIS A 13 15.45 33.79 10.87
C HIS A 13 16.21 34.37 12.07
N GLU A 14 15.93 35.63 12.40
CA GLU A 14 16.53 36.31 13.56
C GLU A 14 15.96 35.77 14.88
N ASP A 15 14.74 35.24 14.84
CA ASP A 15 14.04 34.56 15.92
C ASP A 15 13.57 33.16 15.45
N SER A 16 12.79 32.45 16.26
CA SER A 16 12.27 31.10 16.01
C SER A 16 11.63 30.98 14.63
N ALA A 17 12.01 29.96 13.87
CA ALA A 17 11.33 29.59 12.64
C ALA A 17 10.13 28.70 13.01
N LEU A 18 8.92 29.11 12.63
CA LEU A 18 7.68 28.49 13.09
C LEU A 18 7.08 27.52 12.08
N ALA A 19 7.08 27.88 10.79
CA ALA A 19 6.49 27.05 9.76
C ALA A 19 7.28 27.09 8.45
N VAL A 20 7.19 25.99 7.70
CA VAL A 20 7.83 25.80 6.41
C VAL A 20 6.84 25.21 5.42
N ALA A 21 6.87 25.65 4.17
CA ALA A 21 5.99 25.15 3.13
C ALA A 21 6.70 25.09 1.78
N TRP A 22 6.62 23.93 1.12
CA TRP A 22 7.18 23.75 -0.21
C TRP A 22 6.31 24.41 -1.27
N VAL A 23 6.93 25.22 -2.13
CA VAL A 23 6.30 25.80 -3.32
C VAL A 23 6.34 24.80 -4.47
N ARG A 24 7.52 24.20 -4.66
CA ARG A 24 7.86 23.17 -5.66
C ARG A 24 9.03 22.35 -5.11
N SER A 25 9.38 21.26 -5.78
CA SER A 25 10.48 20.35 -5.40
C SER A 25 11.88 20.98 -5.29
N ASP A 26 12.02 22.27 -5.62
CA ASP A 26 13.25 23.08 -5.62
C ASP A 26 13.11 24.43 -4.87
N GLY A 27 11.91 24.78 -4.40
CA GLY A 27 11.61 26.06 -3.77
C GLY A 27 10.79 25.91 -2.50
N LEU A 28 11.24 26.59 -1.45
CA LEU A 28 10.66 26.52 -0.11
C LEU A 28 10.37 27.94 0.39
N VAL A 29 9.33 28.07 1.23
CA VAL A 29 9.05 29.29 1.99
C VAL A 29 9.07 28.94 3.47
N SER A 30 9.61 29.83 4.30
CA SER A 30 9.55 29.73 5.76
C SER A 30 9.02 31.02 6.36
N VAL A 31 8.53 30.92 7.59
CA VAL A 31 8.12 32.06 8.39
C VAL A 31 8.62 31.91 9.82
N GLY A 32 9.02 33.02 10.43
CA GLY A 32 9.48 33.07 11.81
C GLY A 32 8.85 34.19 12.63
N ASP A 33 9.18 34.18 13.92
CA ASP A 33 8.79 35.21 14.90
C ASP A 33 9.48 36.55 14.67
N ASP A 34 10.50 36.58 13.82
CA ASP A 34 11.09 37.80 13.26
C ASP A 34 10.16 38.54 12.28
N GLN A 35 8.93 38.03 12.09
CA GLN A 35 7.89 38.60 11.24
C GLN A 35 8.33 38.66 9.77
N GLN A 36 9.25 37.79 9.37
CA GLN A 36 9.70 37.68 8.00
C GLN A 36 9.18 36.38 7.39
N VAL A 37 8.80 36.47 6.12
CA VAL A 37 8.61 35.30 5.27
C VAL A 37 9.82 35.21 4.34
N LEU A 38 10.61 34.16 4.48
CA LEU A 38 11.79 33.93 3.64
C LEU A 38 11.46 32.93 2.53
N LYS A 39 11.99 33.18 1.34
CA LYS A 39 11.92 32.29 0.18
C LYS A 39 13.30 31.72 -0.09
N TRP A 40 13.37 30.39 -0.13
CA TRP A 40 14.58 29.62 -0.30
C TRP A 40 14.57 28.97 -1.68
N ASN A 41 15.64 29.17 -2.42
CA ASN A 41 15.91 28.47 -3.66
C ASN A 41 17.01 27.42 -3.41
N LEU A 42 16.63 26.15 -3.50
CA LEU A 42 17.51 25.05 -3.12
C LEU A 42 18.50 24.67 -4.23
N VAL A 43 18.33 25.21 -5.44
CA VAL A 43 19.23 24.95 -6.58
C VAL A 43 20.51 25.76 -6.44
N ASN A 44 20.38 27.05 -6.14
CA ASN A 44 21.50 27.97 -5.98
C ASN A 44 21.80 28.29 -4.50
N SER A 45 21.02 27.73 -3.56
CA SER A 45 21.10 28.04 -2.12
C SER A 45 20.89 29.52 -1.80
N ASP A 46 20.15 30.23 -2.64
CA ASP A 46 19.81 31.65 -2.45
C ASP A 46 18.57 31.78 -1.56
N VAL A 47 18.54 32.83 -0.75
CA VAL A 47 17.45 33.09 0.18
C VAL A 47 17.12 34.58 0.13
N GLN A 48 15.82 34.87 -0.01
CA GLN A 48 15.33 36.22 -0.18
C GLN A 48 14.15 36.46 0.75
N VAL A 49 14.03 37.67 1.28
CA VAL A 49 12.82 38.06 2.00
C VAL A 49 11.69 38.18 0.97
N LEU A 50 10.65 37.36 1.14
CA LEU A 50 9.47 37.36 0.29
C LEU A 50 8.51 38.49 0.69
N MET A 51 8.29 38.63 1.99
CA MET A 51 7.46 39.70 2.56
C MET A 51 7.80 39.92 4.04
N HIS A 52 7.61 41.15 4.50
CA HIS A 52 7.55 41.48 5.93
C HIS A 52 6.10 41.46 6.40
N LEU A 53 5.85 40.80 7.52
CA LEU A 53 4.55 40.74 8.16
C LEU A 53 4.35 42.01 9.02
N PRO A 54 3.10 42.44 9.25
CA PRO A 54 2.80 43.53 10.18
C PRO A 54 3.37 43.25 11.57
N SER A 55 3.77 44.29 12.30
CA SER A 55 4.49 44.13 13.57
C SER A 55 3.70 43.50 14.72
N SER A 56 2.39 43.37 14.57
CA SER A 56 1.50 42.69 15.52
C SER A 56 1.24 41.23 15.15
N LEU A 57 1.55 40.82 13.91
CA LEU A 57 1.26 39.51 13.38
C LEU A 57 2.40 38.55 13.73
N TYR A 58 2.17 37.68 14.71
CA TYR A 58 3.01 36.51 14.96
C TYR A 58 2.40 35.29 14.29
N PRO A 59 3.11 34.65 13.36
CA PRO A 59 2.60 33.49 12.65
C PRO A 59 2.58 32.27 13.57
N THR A 60 1.81 31.24 13.24
CA THR A 60 1.72 30.01 14.03
C THR A 60 1.88 28.77 13.15
N ASP A 61 1.24 28.77 11.99
CA ASP A 61 1.30 27.68 11.02
C ASP A 61 1.14 28.22 9.59
N MET A 62 1.67 27.49 8.60
CA MET A 62 1.64 27.84 7.19
C MET A 62 1.39 26.59 6.35
N GLN A 63 0.59 26.72 5.29
CA GLN A 63 0.51 25.68 4.27
C GLN A 63 0.34 26.27 2.87
N TRP A 64 1.18 25.79 1.94
CA TRP A 64 0.99 26.05 0.52
C TRP A 64 -0.24 25.31 -0.01
N LEU A 65 -0.96 25.90 -0.95
CA LEU A 65 -2.09 25.24 -1.60
C LEU A 65 -1.62 23.94 -2.26
N PRO A 66 -2.23 22.77 -1.94
CA PRO A 66 -1.93 21.53 -2.64
C PRO A 66 -2.19 21.69 -4.13
N GLN A 67 -1.18 21.37 -4.96
CA GLN A 67 -1.30 21.50 -6.40
C GLN A 67 -1.91 20.23 -7.00
N ASP A 68 -3.04 20.37 -7.70
CA ASP A 68 -3.57 19.31 -8.56
C ASP A 68 -2.83 19.37 -9.90
N TYR A 69 -1.79 18.54 -10.05
CA TYR A 69 -0.95 18.52 -11.26
C TYR A 69 -1.75 18.13 -12.53
N ALA A 70 -2.94 17.54 -12.39
CA ALA A 70 -3.82 17.24 -13.51
C ALA A 70 -4.60 18.46 -14.02
N LYS A 71 -4.84 19.47 -13.17
CA LYS A 71 -5.59 20.69 -13.52
C LYS A 71 -4.62 21.87 -13.59
N GLN A 72 -4.31 22.29 -14.81
CA GLN A 72 -3.35 23.35 -15.17
C GLN A 72 -3.65 24.77 -14.59
N GLN A 73 -4.58 24.92 -13.65
CA GLN A 73 -4.82 26.21 -12.99
C GLN A 73 -3.82 26.44 -11.85
N LEU A 74 -2.66 26.98 -12.24
CA LEU A 74 -1.64 27.51 -11.34
C LEU A 74 -2.21 28.66 -10.52
N THR A 75 -2.70 28.33 -9.33
CA THR A 75 -3.06 29.32 -8.35
C THR A 75 -2.13 29.14 -7.16
N ASP A 76 -1.03 29.87 -7.22
CA ASP A 76 0.09 29.77 -6.29
C ASP A 76 -0.21 30.65 -5.05
N ILE A 77 -1.10 30.16 -4.18
CA ILE A 77 -1.44 30.80 -2.89
C ILE A 77 -1.03 29.91 -1.71
N PHE A 78 -0.85 30.52 -0.55
CA PHE A 78 -0.65 29.84 0.72
C PHE A 78 -1.49 30.48 1.82
N ILE A 79 -1.79 29.70 2.86
CA ILE A 79 -2.40 30.21 4.09
C ILE A 79 -1.32 30.42 5.13
N LEU A 80 -1.46 31.52 5.86
CA LEU A 80 -0.72 31.82 7.06
C LEU A 80 -1.73 32.03 8.20
N THR A 81 -1.47 31.42 9.34
CA THR A 81 -2.29 31.56 10.55
C THR A 81 -1.50 32.34 11.60
N SER A 82 -2.20 33.06 12.48
CA SER A 82 -1.55 33.94 13.46
C SER A 82 -2.11 33.83 14.89
N THR A 83 -1.34 34.36 15.84
CA THR A 83 -1.69 34.48 17.25
C THR A 83 -2.85 35.45 17.51
N GLU A 84 -3.14 36.37 16.58
CA GLU A 84 -4.26 37.31 16.67
C GLU A 84 -5.63 36.69 16.40
N GLY A 85 -5.70 35.39 16.08
CA GLY A 85 -6.94 34.74 15.67
C GLY A 85 -7.34 35.03 14.22
N LYS A 86 -6.40 35.51 13.39
CA LYS A 86 -6.61 35.79 11.97
C LYS A 86 -5.86 34.79 11.10
N PHE A 87 -6.44 34.50 9.94
CA PHE A 87 -5.69 33.87 8.85
C PHE A 87 -5.53 34.85 7.68
N TYR A 88 -4.47 34.62 6.92
CA TYR A 88 -4.07 35.41 5.76
C TYR A 88 -3.93 34.46 4.58
N ILE A 89 -4.59 34.81 3.47
CA ILE A 89 -4.36 34.15 2.19
C ILE A 89 -3.40 35.04 1.42
N CYS A 90 -2.23 34.50 1.13
CA CYS A 90 -1.15 35.19 0.45
C CYS A 90 -0.88 34.53 -0.90
N ASN A 91 -0.47 35.31 -1.89
CA ASN A 91 0.04 34.75 -3.14
C ASN A 91 1.56 34.53 -3.09
N ARG A 92 2.08 33.85 -4.10
CA ARG A 92 3.51 33.53 -4.24
C ARG A 92 4.47 34.70 -4.26
N ASN A 93 3.99 35.92 -4.50
CA ASN A 93 4.81 37.13 -4.48
C ASN A 93 4.79 37.81 -3.10
N GLY A 94 4.20 37.18 -2.08
CA GLY A 94 4.11 37.74 -0.73
C GLY A 94 3.03 38.82 -0.57
N ARG A 95 2.08 38.91 -1.51
CA ARG A 95 0.96 39.85 -1.37
C ARG A 95 -0.19 39.17 -0.63
N ILE A 96 -0.67 39.83 0.43
CA ILE A 96 -1.88 39.44 1.14
C ILE A 96 -3.10 39.73 0.26
N GLU A 97 -3.84 38.69 -0.11
CA GLU A 97 -5.06 38.77 -0.91
C GLU A 97 -6.30 38.86 -0.03
N LYS A 98 -6.30 38.15 1.11
CA LYS A 98 -7.42 38.13 2.04
C LYS A 98 -6.93 38.02 3.48
N VAL A 99 -7.66 38.67 4.38
CA VAL A 99 -7.57 38.52 5.83
C VAL A 99 -8.97 38.24 6.36
N ALA A 100 -9.08 37.34 7.34
CA ALA A 100 -10.31 37.15 8.08
C ALA A 100 -10.04 36.84 9.55
N GLU A 101 -10.88 37.38 10.43
CA GLU A 101 -10.94 37.03 11.84
C GLU A 101 -11.68 35.71 11.98
N ALA A 102 -10.97 34.69 12.45
CA ALA A 102 -11.43 33.31 12.45
C ALA A 102 -11.64 32.76 13.86
N HIS A 103 -10.80 33.12 14.84
CA HIS A 103 -10.80 32.55 16.18
C HIS A 103 -10.68 33.62 17.26
N GLN A 104 -11.14 33.29 18.48
CA GLN A 104 -10.89 34.09 19.69
C GLN A 104 -9.62 33.59 20.37
N GLY A 105 -8.49 34.24 20.12
CA GLY A 105 -7.16 33.73 20.51
C GLY A 105 -6.43 33.11 19.31
N ALA A 106 -5.28 32.49 19.54
CA ALA A 106 -4.41 32.05 18.46
C ALA A 106 -5.06 30.96 17.59
N ILE A 107 -4.85 31.05 16.27
CA ILE A 107 -5.08 29.91 15.37
C ILE A 107 -3.85 29.03 15.47
N LEU A 108 -3.99 27.78 15.90
CA LEU A 108 -2.86 26.89 16.15
C LEU A 108 -2.50 26.04 14.92
N SER A 109 -3.47 25.74 14.05
CA SER A 109 -3.18 25.09 12.78
C SER A 109 -4.17 25.46 11.67
N GLY A 110 -3.67 25.49 10.43
CA GLY A 110 -4.44 25.72 9.22
C GLY A 110 -4.06 24.73 8.13
N ARG A 111 -5.05 24.00 7.59
CA ARG A 111 -4.82 23.01 6.52
C ARG A 111 -5.84 23.09 5.38
N TRP A 112 -5.35 23.23 4.16
CA TRP A 112 -6.09 23.03 2.91
C TRP A 112 -6.59 21.59 2.78
N SER A 113 -7.80 21.45 2.23
CA SER A 113 -8.24 20.18 1.65
C SER A 113 -7.34 19.84 0.46
N HIS A 114 -7.17 18.55 0.17
CA HIS A 114 -6.26 18.12 -0.90
C HIS A 114 -6.72 18.53 -2.31
N ASP A 115 -8.00 18.86 -2.48
CA ASP A 115 -8.53 19.40 -3.74
C ASP A 115 -8.39 20.93 -3.85
N GLY A 116 -7.88 21.59 -2.81
CA GLY A 116 -7.70 23.04 -2.75
C GLY A 116 -8.99 23.86 -2.74
N SER A 117 -10.16 23.22 -2.61
CA SER A 117 -11.45 23.90 -2.67
C SER A 117 -11.85 24.57 -1.35
N THR A 118 -11.31 24.06 -0.23
CA THR A 118 -11.57 24.51 1.14
C THR A 118 -10.32 24.41 1.99
N PHE A 119 -10.34 25.02 3.17
CA PHE A 119 -9.35 24.78 4.22
C PHE A 119 -10.03 24.77 5.58
N ALA A 120 -9.39 24.15 6.55
CA ALA A 120 -9.85 24.11 7.93
C ALA A 120 -8.85 24.85 8.83
N THR A 121 -9.36 25.48 9.88
CA THR A 121 -8.59 26.14 10.93
C THR A 121 -9.02 25.64 12.30
N CYS A 122 -8.08 25.57 13.23
CA CYS A 122 -8.33 25.28 14.63
C CYS A 122 -7.53 26.20 15.54
N GLY A 123 -8.02 26.48 16.75
CA GLY A 123 -7.44 27.49 17.62
C GLY A 123 -7.58 27.22 19.11
N GLU A 124 -7.09 28.18 19.91
CA GLU A 124 -7.13 28.17 21.38
C GLU A 124 -8.55 28.23 21.94
N ASP A 125 -9.48 28.82 21.19
CA ASP A 125 -10.92 28.83 21.52
C ASP A 125 -11.59 27.44 21.46
N GLY A 126 -10.86 26.43 20.98
CA GLY A 126 -11.36 25.08 20.80
C GLY A 126 -12.36 24.92 19.67
N ALA A 127 -12.43 25.90 18.77
CA ALA A 127 -13.24 25.80 17.58
C ALA A 127 -12.47 25.11 16.45
N VAL A 128 -13.21 24.34 15.64
CA VAL A 128 -12.73 23.84 14.35
C VAL A 128 -13.64 24.37 13.26
N LYS A 129 -13.10 25.17 12.35
CA LYS A 129 -13.88 25.91 11.33
C LYS A 129 -13.44 25.52 9.92
N ILE A 130 -14.39 25.34 9.01
CA ILE A 130 -14.13 25.12 7.58
C ILE A 130 -14.43 26.40 6.82
N TRP A 131 -13.54 26.74 5.90
CA TRP A 131 -13.59 27.93 5.07
C TRP A 131 -13.59 27.56 3.60
N SER A 132 -14.26 28.34 2.78
CA SER A 132 -14.07 28.32 1.34
C SER A 132 -12.68 28.85 1.00
N ARG A 133 -12.17 28.48 -0.18
CA ARG A 133 -10.97 29.08 -0.75
C ARG A 133 -10.98 30.62 -0.80
N SER A 134 -12.16 31.26 -0.89
CA SER A 134 -12.31 32.72 -0.86
C SER A 134 -12.26 33.34 0.55
N GLY A 135 -12.07 32.52 1.59
CA GLY A 135 -12.05 32.95 2.99
C GLY A 135 -13.44 33.16 3.60
N MET A 136 -14.49 32.55 3.05
CA MET A 136 -15.83 32.58 3.64
C MET A 136 -16.05 31.38 4.56
N LEU A 137 -16.59 31.61 5.77
CA LEU A 137 -16.92 30.55 6.71
C LEU A 137 -18.01 29.65 6.12
N ARG A 138 -17.74 28.35 6.02
CA ARG A 138 -18.68 27.32 5.53
C ARG A 138 -19.37 26.59 6.67
N SER A 139 -18.61 26.20 7.69
CA SER A 139 -19.16 25.48 8.85
C SER A 139 -18.25 25.58 10.07
N ILE A 140 -18.85 25.35 11.24
CA ILE A 140 -18.17 25.14 12.51
C ILE A 140 -18.41 23.67 12.88
N LEU A 141 -17.36 22.87 13.01
CA LEU A 141 -17.44 21.42 13.25
C LEU A 141 -17.49 21.08 14.74
N LEU A 142 -16.79 21.86 15.54
CA LEU A 142 -16.66 21.70 16.97
C LEU A 142 -16.44 23.08 17.59
N GLU A 143 -16.94 23.26 18.81
CA GLU A 143 -16.63 24.38 19.70
C GLU A 143 -16.76 23.86 21.13
N ASN A 144 -15.63 23.55 21.77
CA ASN A 144 -15.60 22.89 23.09
C ASN A 144 -14.83 23.69 24.16
N GLY A 145 -14.26 24.85 23.81
CA GLY A 145 -13.52 25.72 24.72
C GLY A 145 -12.14 25.22 25.15
N TYR A 146 -11.65 24.13 24.56
CA TYR A 146 -10.31 23.57 24.84
C TYR A 146 -9.43 23.67 23.60
N PRO A 147 -8.15 24.08 23.71
CA PRO A 147 -7.28 24.25 22.56
C PRO A 147 -7.19 23.02 21.65
N VAL A 148 -7.27 23.26 20.34
CA VAL A 148 -7.10 22.23 19.30
C VAL A 148 -5.78 22.50 18.58
N TYR A 149 -4.79 21.62 18.79
CA TYR A 149 -3.39 21.87 18.41
C TYR A 149 -3.08 21.48 16.96
N GLY A 150 -3.81 20.53 16.39
CA GLY A 150 -3.56 20.03 15.04
C GLY A 150 -4.82 19.58 14.36
N ILE A 151 -4.82 19.71 13.03
CA ILE A 151 -5.91 19.33 12.15
C ILE A 151 -5.35 18.74 10.86
N CYS A 152 -6.02 17.76 10.26
CA CYS A 152 -5.64 17.17 8.98
C CYS A 152 -6.86 16.59 8.24
N TRP A 153 -6.75 16.51 6.92
CA TRP A 153 -7.80 15.99 6.04
C TRP A 153 -7.51 14.54 5.67
N ASN A 154 -8.54 13.73 5.49
CA ASN A 154 -8.39 12.42 4.87
C ASN A 154 -8.21 12.54 3.34
N GLY A 155 -7.79 11.45 2.70
CA GLY A 155 -7.39 11.46 1.29
C GLY A 155 -8.46 11.95 0.29
N ASP A 156 -9.74 11.68 0.55
CA ASP A 156 -10.88 12.05 -0.31
C ASP A 156 -11.60 13.35 0.11
N ASN A 157 -11.09 14.05 1.13
CA ASN A 157 -11.67 15.25 1.74
C ASN A 157 -13.08 15.05 2.34
N SER A 158 -13.50 13.80 2.61
CA SER A 158 -14.79 13.52 3.24
C SER A 158 -14.77 13.62 4.76
N SER A 159 -13.58 13.56 5.37
CA SER A 159 -13.37 13.55 6.81
C SER A 159 -12.18 14.39 7.24
N ILE A 160 -12.21 14.83 8.49
CA ILE A 160 -11.13 15.58 9.14
C ILE A 160 -10.77 14.89 10.45
N ALA A 161 -9.48 14.86 10.79
CA ALA A 161 -8.99 14.51 12.11
C ALA A 161 -8.40 15.73 12.81
N PHE A 162 -8.51 15.77 14.13
CA PHE A 162 -7.95 16.84 14.95
C PHE A 162 -7.62 16.34 16.37
N CYS A 163 -6.79 17.07 17.10
CA CYS A 163 -6.34 16.68 18.44
C CYS A 163 -6.56 17.77 19.49
N CYS A 164 -7.00 17.36 20.69
CA CYS A 164 -7.34 18.24 21.80
C CYS A 164 -7.12 17.51 23.14
N GLY A 165 -6.28 18.08 24.00
CA GLY A 165 -5.81 17.42 25.23
C GLY A 165 -5.14 16.08 24.91
N GLU A 166 -5.48 15.03 25.66
CA GLU A 166 -4.97 13.65 25.46
C GLU A 166 -5.64 12.88 24.30
N ASN A 167 -6.62 13.48 23.63
CA ASN A 167 -7.50 12.78 22.68
C ASN A 167 -7.30 13.25 21.25
N CYS A 168 -7.53 12.31 20.33
CA CYS A 168 -7.72 12.59 18.92
C CYS A 168 -9.16 12.27 18.52
N PHE A 169 -9.59 12.89 17.43
CA PHE A 169 -10.96 12.80 16.94
C PHE A 169 -10.99 12.67 15.42
N THR A 170 -11.95 11.94 14.88
CA THR A 170 -12.27 11.96 13.44
C THR A 170 -13.74 12.33 13.23
N LYS A 171 -13.98 13.23 12.28
CA LYS A 171 -15.32 13.70 11.90
C LYS A 171 -15.54 13.54 10.41
N VAL A 172 -16.56 12.78 10.03
CA VAL A 172 -17.07 12.73 8.66
C VAL A 172 -17.93 13.97 8.41
N LEU A 173 -17.63 14.73 7.34
CA LEU A 173 -18.21 16.06 7.09
C LEU A 173 -19.65 16.00 6.56
N LYS A 174 -19.95 15.04 5.68
CA LYS A 174 -21.27 14.91 5.03
C LYS A 174 -22.24 14.00 5.79
N SER A 175 -21.80 13.39 6.89
CA SER A 175 -22.57 12.40 7.61
C SER A 175 -22.99 12.91 8.99
N GLN A 176 -24.16 12.48 9.44
CA GLN A 176 -24.64 12.68 10.80
C GLN A 176 -23.98 11.72 11.81
N ILE A 177 -23.08 10.84 11.34
CA ILE A 177 -22.27 9.98 12.22
C ILE A 177 -21.59 10.84 13.29
N SER A 178 -21.71 10.38 14.54
CA SER A 178 -21.10 11.01 15.69
C SER A 178 -19.58 11.06 15.55
N LEU A 179 -18.98 12.08 16.16
CA LEU A 179 -17.54 12.21 16.27
C LEU A 179 -16.93 10.92 16.86
N ILE A 180 -15.95 10.33 16.20
CA ILE A 180 -15.15 9.24 16.78
C ILE A 180 -14.10 9.91 17.66
N LYS A 181 -13.97 9.43 18.90
CA LYS A 181 -13.01 9.92 19.90
C LYS A 181 -12.20 8.75 20.42
N TRP A 182 -10.89 8.91 20.52
CA TRP A 182 -10.02 7.97 21.22
C TRP A 182 -8.95 8.70 22.04
N LYS A 183 -8.53 8.08 23.15
CA LYS A 183 -7.38 8.54 23.92
C LYS A 183 -6.12 8.15 23.16
N ALA A 184 -5.38 9.13 22.68
CA ALA A 184 -4.21 8.91 21.85
C ALA A 184 -2.92 8.87 22.69
N HIS A 185 -2.74 9.81 23.62
CA HIS A 185 -1.52 9.97 24.40
C HIS A 185 -1.79 10.11 25.89
N ASP A 186 -0.77 9.87 26.72
CA ASP A 186 -0.81 10.12 28.17
C ASP A 186 -0.25 11.51 28.50
N GLY A 187 -0.68 12.50 27.71
CA GLY A 187 -0.26 13.90 27.73
C GLY A 187 -0.89 14.65 26.56
N ILE A 188 -0.67 15.97 26.46
CA ILE A 188 -1.26 16.76 25.37
C ILE A 188 -0.75 16.26 24.02
N VAL A 189 -1.67 16.03 23.08
CA VAL A 189 -1.35 15.73 21.69
C VAL A 189 -1.05 17.03 20.97
N LEU A 190 0.20 17.19 20.54
CA LEU A 190 0.72 18.42 19.96
C LEU A 190 0.62 18.45 18.44
N CYS A 191 0.64 17.29 17.79
CA CYS A 191 0.56 17.21 16.34
C CYS A 191 -0.15 15.93 15.89
N ILE A 192 -0.81 16.03 14.73
CA ILE A 192 -1.49 14.93 14.04
C ILE A 192 -1.37 15.12 12.54
N ASP A 193 -1.22 14.03 11.80
CA ASP A 193 -1.25 14.05 10.34
C ASP A 193 -1.92 12.78 9.79
N TRP A 194 -2.54 12.89 8.61
CA TRP A 194 -3.31 11.81 7.98
C TRP A 194 -2.75 11.48 6.60
N ASN A 195 -2.28 10.25 6.46
CA ASN A 195 -1.79 9.72 5.21
C ASN A 195 -2.94 9.51 4.22
N ALA A 196 -2.92 10.27 3.12
CA ALA A 196 -3.96 10.26 2.10
C ALA A 196 -4.02 8.97 1.26
N ASN A 197 -2.96 8.14 1.26
CA ASN A 197 -2.86 6.94 0.43
C ASN A 197 -3.13 5.63 1.20
N THR A 198 -2.87 5.63 2.51
CA THR A 198 -3.02 4.45 3.38
C THR A 198 -4.13 4.58 4.42
N ASN A 199 -4.72 5.78 4.56
CA ASN A 199 -5.65 6.17 5.63
C ASN A 199 -5.09 6.03 7.06
N LEU A 200 -3.78 5.86 7.22
CA LEU A 200 -3.14 5.84 8.54
C LEU A 200 -3.04 7.25 9.12
N LEU A 201 -3.36 7.38 10.39
CA LEU A 201 -3.13 8.57 11.20
C LEU A 201 -1.84 8.41 11.98
N VAL A 202 -1.11 9.51 12.16
CA VAL A 202 0.03 9.59 13.07
C VAL A 202 -0.16 10.75 14.03
N SER A 203 0.16 10.55 15.31
CA SER A 203 0.09 11.60 16.34
C SER A 203 1.33 11.61 17.21
N GLY A 204 1.66 12.78 17.75
CA GLY A 204 2.76 13.02 18.68
C GLY A 204 2.32 13.89 19.84
N GLY A 205 2.88 13.67 21.03
CA GLY A 205 2.49 14.40 22.24
C GLY A 205 3.57 14.56 23.30
N GLU A 206 3.14 15.12 24.43
CA GLU A 206 3.96 15.38 25.63
C GLU A 206 4.36 14.12 26.38
N ASP A 207 3.72 12.98 26.12
CA ASP A 207 4.16 11.67 26.60
C ASP A 207 5.45 11.18 25.91
N CYS A 208 6.07 12.06 25.10
CA CYS A 208 7.31 11.86 24.36
C CYS A 208 7.24 10.69 23.37
N LYS A 209 6.03 10.32 22.92
CA LYS A 209 5.83 9.26 21.94
C LYS A 209 5.19 9.82 20.70
N TYR A 210 5.48 9.17 19.57
CA TYR A 210 4.59 9.15 18.41
C TYR A 210 3.87 7.80 18.31
N LYS A 211 2.67 7.80 17.76
CA LYS A 211 1.81 6.61 17.60
C LYS A 211 1.11 6.63 16.25
N ILE A 212 0.82 5.44 15.71
CA ILE A 212 0.08 5.25 14.45
C ILE A 212 -1.26 4.61 14.75
N TRP A 213 -2.28 5.07 14.05
CA TRP A 213 -3.65 4.64 14.19
C TRP A 213 -4.28 4.35 12.84
N ASP A 214 -5.30 3.49 12.84
CA ASP A 214 -6.25 3.47 11.73
C ASP A 214 -7.21 4.68 11.80
N GLU A 215 -8.06 4.84 10.78
CA GLU A 215 -9.06 5.92 10.68
C GLU A 215 -10.14 5.89 11.78
N TYR A 216 -10.24 4.78 12.52
CA TYR A 216 -11.19 4.57 13.62
C TYR A 216 -10.53 4.76 15.01
N GLY A 217 -9.25 5.12 15.06
CA GLY A 217 -8.52 5.34 16.30
C GLY A 217 -7.99 4.06 16.96
N ARG A 218 -7.88 2.94 16.22
CA ARG A 218 -7.26 1.72 16.74
C ARG A 218 -5.73 1.82 16.66
N PRO A 219 -4.99 1.49 17.72
CA PRO A 219 -3.54 1.60 17.73
C PRO A 219 -2.89 0.55 16.83
N MET A 220 -2.08 1.02 15.87
CA MET A 220 -1.28 0.18 14.97
C MET A 220 0.18 0.09 15.41
N TYR A 221 0.72 1.19 15.96
CA TYR A 221 2.11 1.26 16.45
C TYR A 221 2.23 2.29 17.58
N SER A 222 3.12 2.03 18.53
CA SER A 222 3.54 3.01 19.55
C SER A 222 5.05 2.97 19.69
N SER A 223 5.69 4.14 19.58
CA SER A 223 7.12 4.28 19.82
C SER A 223 7.47 4.09 21.30
N SER A 224 8.74 3.77 21.55
CA SER A 224 9.38 3.98 22.84
C SER A 224 9.42 5.48 23.16
N PRO A 225 9.32 5.89 24.43
CA PRO A 225 9.43 7.30 24.79
C PRO A 225 10.77 7.89 24.34
N HIS A 226 10.70 9.09 23.77
CA HIS A 226 11.84 9.94 23.45
C HIS A 226 12.23 10.77 24.68
N ASP A 227 13.37 11.47 24.61
CA ASP A 227 13.85 12.32 25.71
C ASP A 227 12.98 13.57 25.92
N TYR A 228 12.23 14.00 24.89
CA TYR A 228 11.44 15.22 24.87
C TYR A 228 10.11 15.03 24.11
N PRO A 229 9.12 15.93 24.32
CA PRO A 229 7.86 15.93 23.60
C PRO A 229 8.03 15.88 22.07
N ILE A 230 7.07 15.25 21.40
CA ILE A 230 7.02 15.24 19.94
C ILE A 230 6.26 16.48 19.47
N THR A 231 6.98 17.43 18.87
CA THR A 231 6.44 18.76 18.53
C THR A 231 5.96 18.86 17.09
N SER A 232 6.45 18.02 16.19
CA SER A 232 6.01 18.01 14.79
C SER A 232 6.07 16.62 14.17
N ILE A 233 5.11 16.33 13.29
CA ILE A 233 5.08 15.12 12.48
C ILE A 233 4.53 15.49 11.10
N ALA A 234 5.06 14.87 10.05
CA ALA A 234 4.51 15.00 8.70
C ALA A 234 4.72 13.71 7.88
N TRP A 235 3.66 13.23 7.24
CA TRP A 235 3.71 12.22 6.18
C TRP A 235 4.33 12.81 4.91
N ASN A 236 5.09 11.99 4.18
CA ASN A 236 5.46 12.32 2.81
C ASN A 236 4.25 12.13 1.87
N ILE A 237 4.31 12.71 0.67
CA ILE A 237 3.16 12.68 -0.25
C ILE A 237 2.87 11.26 -0.81
N ASP A 238 3.90 10.42 -0.85
CA ASP A 238 3.81 9.02 -1.28
C ASP A 238 3.14 8.14 -0.22
N GLY A 239 3.17 8.56 1.05
CA GLY A 239 2.59 7.84 2.17
C GLY A 239 3.35 6.58 2.59
N ASP A 240 4.58 6.39 2.12
CA ASP A 240 5.47 5.30 2.56
C ASP A 240 6.35 5.69 3.76
N LEU A 241 6.53 6.98 4.00
CA LEU A 241 7.40 7.51 5.05
C LEU A 241 6.75 8.66 5.81
N PHE A 242 7.17 8.87 7.05
CA PHE A 242 6.92 10.11 7.78
C PHE A 242 8.15 10.54 8.59
N ALA A 243 8.19 11.82 8.91
CA ALA A 243 9.23 12.39 9.76
C ALA A 243 8.65 12.83 11.11
N VAL A 244 9.45 12.67 12.16
CA VAL A 244 9.10 13.05 13.54
C VAL A 244 10.15 14.03 14.05
N GLY A 245 9.68 15.20 14.49
CA GLY A 245 10.48 16.26 15.09
C GLY A 245 10.26 16.35 16.60
N SER A 246 11.36 16.51 17.32
CA SER A 246 11.40 16.77 18.76
C SER A 246 12.57 17.70 19.07
N PHE A 247 12.86 17.97 20.34
CA PHE A 247 13.99 18.79 20.75
C PHE A 247 15.30 18.15 20.31
N ASN A 248 16.01 18.83 19.40
CA ASN A 248 17.29 18.39 18.83
C ASN A 248 17.24 17.03 18.13
N LEU A 249 16.08 16.61 17.64
CA LEU A 249 15.90 15.27 17.08
C LEU A 249 14.99 15.33 15.86
N LEU A 250 15.51 14.80 14.75
CA LEU A 250 14.74 14.52 13.54
C LEU A 250 14.83 13.02 13.24
N ARG A 251 13.67 12.36 13.15
CA ARG A 251 13.59 10.92 12.91
C ARG A 251 12.86 10.64 11.61
N LEU A 252 13.41 9.72 10.81
CA LEU A 252 12.73 9.16 9.65
C LEU A 252 12.10 7.83 10.04
N CYS A 253 10.82 7.66 9.73
CA CYS A 253 10.05 6.47 10.05
C CYS A 253 9.38 5.90 8.79
N ASP A 254 9.25 4.58 8.77
CA ASP A 254 8.43 3.85 7.80
C ASP A 254 6.94 4.01 8.14
N LYS A 255 6.05 3.85 7.16
CA LYS A 255 4.59 3.89 7.39
C LYS A 255 4.07 2.89 8.45
N ALA A 256 4.79 1.80 8.70
CA ALA A 256 4.47 0.85 9.77
C ALA A 256 4.91 1.33 11.17
N GLY A 257 5.72 2.39 11.25
CA GLY A 257 6.06 3.14 12.47
C GLY A 257 7.47 2.96 12.99
N TRP A 258 8.18 1.93 12.55
CA TRP A 258 9.58 1.71 12.92
C TRP A 258 10.50 2.77 12.28
N SER A 259 11.68 2.95 12.89
CA SER A 259 12.61 4.03 12.51
C SER A 259 13.64 3.56 11.49
N HIS A 260 13.80 4.32 10.41
CA HIS A 260 14.89 4.17 9.45
C HIS A 260 16.19 4.83 9.92
N SER A 261 16.09 6.06 10.41
CA SER A 261 17.24 6.82 10.89
C SER A 261 16.82 7.83 11.96
N LEU A 262 17.79 8.23 12.79
CA LEU A 262 17.64 9.25 13.81
C LEU A 262 18.83 10.20 13.70
N GLU A 263 18.54 11.48 13.48
CA GLU A 263 19.53 12.54 13.37
C GLU A 263 19.46 13.38 14.65
N LYS A 264 20.59 13.46 15.38
CA LYS A 264 20.75 14.34 16.53
C LYS A 264 21.26 15.69 16.06
N LEU A 265 20.59 16.75 16.48
CA LEU A 265 20.80 18.12 16.03
C LEU A 265 21.17 19.02 17.22
N SER A 266 21.38 20.31 16.95
CA SER A 266 21.63 21.34 17.96
C SER A 266 20.88 22.63 17.61
N LEU A 267 19.58 22.50 17.29
CA LEU A 267 18.70 23.55 16.75
C LEU A 267 17.46 23.80 17.62
N GLY A 268 17.39 23.13 18.78
CA GLY A 268 16.25 23.09 19.67
C GLY A 268 15.05 22.34 19.09
N SER A 269 13.84 22.75 19.42
CA SER A 269 12.60 22.08 18.99
C SER A 269 12.32 22.30 17.51
N ILE A 270 11.86 21.25 16.84
CA ILE A 270 11.35 21.32 15.47
C ILE A 270 9.85 21.57 15.52
N TYR A 271 9.42 22.78 15.18
CA TYR A 271 8.01 23.19 15.28
C TYR A 271 7.16 22.75 14.09
N ASN A 272 7.76 22.63 12.91
CA ASN A 272 7.03 22.26 11.70
C ASN A 272 7.93 21.47 10.75
N ILE A 273 7.34 20.48 10.08
CA ILE A 273 8.00 19.68 9.04
C ILE A 273 7.11 19.71 7.80
N SER A 274 7.73 19.89 6.64
CA SER A 274 7.04 19.85 5.36
C SER A 274 7.84 19.01 4.37
N TRP A 275 7.17 18.12 3.65
CA TRP A 275 7.79 17.28 2.60
C TRP A 275 7.68 17.92 1.23
N SER A 276 8.69 17.71 0.40
CA SER A 276 8.65 18.13 -1.00
C SER A 276 7.55 17.37 -1.76
N PRO A 277 6.95 17.96 -2.81
CA PRO A 277 5.88 17.32 -3.59
C PRO A 277 6.29 16.02 -4.30
N ASP A 278 7.57 15.72 -4.38
CA ASP A 278 8.12 14.47 -4.93
C ASP A 278 8.56 13.46 -3.86
N SER A 279 8.25 13.72 -2.58
CA SER A 279 8.56 12.86 -1.42
C SER A 279 10.05 12.57 -1.15
N THR A 280 10.98 13.20 -1.88
CA THR A 280 12.42 12.90 -1.72
C THR A 280 13.14 13.79 -0.72
N GLN A 281 12.53 14.90 -0.32
CA GLN A 281 13.12 15.91 0.55
C GLN A 281 12.12 16.39 1.59
N LEU A 282 12.65 16.93 2.67
CA LEU A 282 11.86 17.62 3.67
C LEU A 282 12.58 18.87 4.15
N ALA A 283 11.80 19.82 4.63
CA ALA A 283 12.26 21.00 5.34
C ALA A 283 11.68 21.01 6.75
N ALA A 284 12.41 21.58 7.70
CA ALA A 284 11.97 21.67 9.08
C ALA A 284 12.28 23.05 9.68
N ALA A 285 11.29 23.64 10.34
CA ALA A 285 11.41 24.92 11.04
C ALA A 285 11.87 24.68 12.50
N CYS A 286 12.96 25.34 12.91
CA CYS A 286 13.60 25.10 14.21
C CYS A 286 13.51 26.33 15.12
N SER A 287 13.50 26.08 16.43
CA SER A 287 13.41 27.13 17.47
C SER A 287 14.60 28.10 17.53
N ASP A 288 15.75 27.75 16.95
CA ASP A 288 16.92 28.64 16.88
C ASP A 288 16.92 29.60 15.66
N GLY A 289 15.81 29.60 14.91
CA GLY A 289 15.61 30.34 13.66
C GLY A 289 16.10 29.62 12.40
N SER A 290 16.76 28.46 12.56
CA SER A 290 17.29 27.70 11.43
C SER A 290 16.17 26.98 10.67
N VAL A 291 16.31 26.95 9.34
CA VAL A 291 15.50 26.08 8.47
C VAL A 291 16.36 24.91 8.03
N LEU A 292 16.04 23.74 8.54
CA LEU A 292 16.73 22.50 8.21
C LEU A 292 16.22 21.98 6.86
N HIS A 293 17.14 21.53 6.01
CA HIS A 293 16.80 20.85 4.76
C HIS A 293 17.41 19.45 4.76
N ALA A 294 16.60 18.43 4.53
CA ALA A 294 17.05 17.05 4.47
C ALA A 294 16.54 16.34 3.22
N TYR A 295 17.27 15.33 2.78
CA TYR A 295 16.87 14.50 1.65
C TYR A 295 17.18 13.03 1.90
N LEU A 296 16.41 12.17 1.26
CA LEU A 296 16.57 10.73 1.37
C LEU A 296 17.85 10.27 0.66
N VAL A 297 18.64 9.47 1.36
CA VAL A 297 19.81 8.76 0.83
C VAL A 297 19.86 7.34 1.38
N GLU A 298 20.74 6.53 0.81
CA GLU A 298 20.98 5.13 1.17
C GLU A 298 19.68 4.30 1.10
N LYS A 299 18.79 4.64 0.15
CA LYS A 299 17.66 3.78 -0.20
C LYS A 299 18.22 2.52 -0.84
N ARG A 300 17.98 1.39 -0.17
CA ARG A 300 18.48 0.07 -0.55
C ARG A 300 17.29 -0.75 -1.04
N ILE A 301 17.41 -1.28 -2.25
CA ILE A 301 16.48 -2.24 -2.85
C ILE A 301 17.29 -3.44 -3.31
N THR A 302 16.70 -4.62 -3.18
CA THR A 302 17.39 -5.89 -3.43
C THR A 302 16.47 -6.82 -4.21
N TRP A 303 17.03 -7.51 -5.19
CA TRP A 303 16.34 -8.56 -5.92
C TRP A 303 17.31 -9.70 -6.17
N ARG A 304 17.02 -10.88 -5.60
CA ARG A 304 17.93 -12.03 -5.54
C ARG A 304 19.30 -11.61 -4.98
N ASN A 305 20.36 -11.76 -5.78
CA ASN A 305 21.73 -11.40 -5.46
C ASN A 305 22.10 -9.95 -5.82
N ILE A 306 21.23 -9.22 -6.52
CA ILE A 306 21.48 -7.84 -6.91
C ILE A 306 21.02 -6.90 -5.82
N GLU A 307 21.92 -6.02 -5.41
CA GLU A 307 21.69 -4.94 -4.47
C GLU A 307 21.90 -3.58 -5.16
N VAL A 308 20.93 -2.69 -5.01
CA VAL A 308 20.98 -1.33 -5.53
C VAL A 308 20.83 -0.35 -4.38
N VAL A 309 21.76 0.59 -4.25
CA VAL A 309 21.79 1.61 -3.20
C VAL A 309 21.86 3.00 -3.81
N GLN A 310 20.85 3.82 -3.55
CA GLN A 310 20.88 5.24 -3.87
C GLN A 310 21.78 5.99 -2.89
N THR A 311 23.05 6.21 -3.21
CA THR A 311 24.01 6.85 -2.30
C THR A 311 23.86 8.37 -2.25
N LYS A 312 23.42 8.99 -3.36
CA LYS A 312 23.14 10.44 -3.45
C LYS A 312 21.86 10.71 -4.25
N ARG A 313 21.49 11.99 -4.37
CA ARG A 313 20.32 12.44 -5.15
C ARG A 313 20.32 12.00 -6.61
N GLN A 314 21.49 11.79 -7.21
CA GLN A 314 21.69 11.43 -8.63
C GLN A 314 22.56 10.18 -8.80
N LEU A 315 23.01 9.54 -7.71
CA LEU A 315 24.00 8.47 -7.78
C LEU A 315 23.44 7.18 -7.19
N ILE A 316 23.58 6.11 -7.95
CA ILE A 316 23.16 4.75 -7.61
C ILE A 316 24.38 3.83 -7.71
N ASP A 317 24.59 3.04 -6.67
CA ASP A 317 25.58 1.97 -6.65
C ASP A 317 24.85 0.63 -6.82
N ILE A 318 25.27 -0.18 -7.79
CA ILE A 318 24.70 -1.51 -8.10
C ILE A 318 25.78 -2.55 -7.81
N ARG A 319 25.44 -3.58 -7.04
CA ARG A 319 26.36 -4.64 -6.64
C ARG A 319 25.68 -5.99 -6.76
N ASP A 320 26.37 -6.95 -7.36
CA ASP A 320 26.07 -8.37 -7.18
C ASP A 320 26.74 -8.85 -5.88
N VAL A 321 25.95 -9.25 -4.90
CA VAL A 321 26.41 -9.66 -3.57
C VAL A 321 27.15 -11.01 -3.62
N LEU A 322 26.94 -11.83 -4.65
CA LEU A 322 27.65 -13.10 -4.81
C LEU A 322 29.02 -12.93 -5.47
N SER A 323 29.15 -11.98 -6.40
CA SER A 323 30.40 -11.66 -7.06
C SER A 323 30.93 -10.33 -6.52
N ASP A 324 31.76 -10.37 -5.48
CA ASP A 324 32.39 -9.22 -4.81
C ASP A 324 33.31 -8.35 -5.70
N ILE A 325 33.25 -8.53 -7.02
CA ILE A 325 34.24 -8.13 -8.01
C ILE A 325 33.83 -6.83 -8.73
N ALA A 326 32.55 -6.42 -8.73
CA ALA A 326 32.12 -5.18 -9.39
C ALA A 326 30.97 -4.47 -8.65
N CYS A 327 31.22 -3.22 -8.26
CA CYS A 327 30.18 -2.23 -7.95
C CYS A 327 30.08 -1.30 -9.16
N GLU A 328 28.99 -1.40 -9.90
CA GLU A 328 28.68 -0.44 -10.97
C GLU A 328 28.11 0.83 -10.35
N LYS A 329 28.44 1.99 -10.93
CA LYS A 329 27.92 3.29 -10.50
C LYS A 329 27.16 3.92 -11.64
N LEU A 330 25.89 4.19 -11.41
CA LEU A 330 25.01 4.88 -12.33
C LEU A 330 24.78 6.31 -11.83
N GLU A 331 25.29 7.28 -12.57
CA GLU A 331 25.05 8.71 -12.34
C GLU A 331 23.99 9.21 -13.32
N LEU A 332 22.88 9.71 -12.77
CA LEU A 332 21.73 10.23 -13.51
C LEU A 332 21.83 11.75 -13.69
N ARG A 333 21.14 12.27 -14.69
CA ARG A 333 21.16 13.72 -15.00
C ARG A 333 20.43 14.51 -13.93
N ASP A 334 19.20 14.11 -13.62
CA ASP A 334 18.35 14.77 -12.66
C ASP A 334 18.13 13.93 -11.39
N ARG A 335 17.50 14.54 -10.39
CA ARG A 335 17.26 13.90 -9.09
C ARG A 335 16.40 12.64 -9.25
N ILE A 336 16.86 11.55 -8.64
CA ILE A 336 16.12 10.29 -8.53
C ILE A 336 14.94 10.50 -7.58
N THR A 337 13.73 10.28 -8.11
CA THR A 337 12.47 10.39 -7.35
C THR A 337 11.99 9.03 -6.87
N LYS A 338 12.07 8.02 -7.74
CA LYS A 338 11.63 6.66 -7.45
C LYS A 338 12.63 5.64 -8.03
N LEU A 339 12.75 4.52 -7.34
CA LEU A 339 13.57 3.38 -7.73
C LEU A 339 12.79 2.11 -7.49
N SER A 340 12.89 1.18 -8.43
CA SER A 340 12.31 -0.15 -8.37
C SER A 340 13.27 -1.16 -8.99
N LEU A 341 13.34 -2.35 -8.40
CA LEU A 341 14.22 -3.42 -8.85
C LEU A 341 13.44 -4.73 -8.81
N GLY A 342 13.30 -5.35 -9.97
CA GLY A 342 12.57 -6.60 -10.12
C GLY A 342 12.89 -7.26 -11.45
N PHE A 343 12.89 -8.60 -11.46
CA PHE A 343 13.05 -9.40 -12.67
C PHE A 343 14.32 -9.08 -13.48
N GLU A 344 15.45 -8.84 -12.79
CA GLU A 344 16.75 -8.45 -13.39
C GLU A 344 16.80 -7.02 -13.96
N TYR A 345 15.75 -6.23 -13.82
CA TYR A 345 15.69 -4.86 -14.31
C TYR A 345 15.64 -3.84 -13.17
N LEU A 346 16.47 -2.79 -13.30
CA LEU A 346 16.41 -1.60 -12.47
C LEU A 346 15.63 -0.51 -13.23
N VAL A 347 14.55 -0.02 -12.63
CA VAL A 347 13.78 1.11 -13.14
C VAL A 347 14.00 2.31 -12.23
N CYS A 348 14.48 3.42 -12.82
CA CYS A 348 14.68 4.68 -12.12
C CYS A 348 13.88 5.80 -12.79
N LYS A 349 13.23 6.64 -11.97
CA LYS A 349 12.59 7.88 -12.45
C LYS A 349 13.37 9.09 -11.99
N GLU A 350 13.75 9.92 -12.95
CA GLU A 350 14.32 11.25 -12.75
C GLU A 350 13.24 12.33 -12.62
N LEU A 351 13.58 13.44 -11.97
CA LEU A 351 12.73 14.63 -11.88
C LEU A 351 12.75 15.40 -13.22
N GLU A 352 11.70 15.31 -14.04
CA GLU A 352 11.60 16.08 -15.28
C GLU A 352 11.19 17.55 -15.03
N TYR A 353 12.06 18.51 -15.39
CA TYR A 353 11.77 19.95 -15.34
C TYR A 353 10.99 20.49 -16.54
N THR A 354 10.67 19.67 -17.55
CA THR A 354 10.13 20.13 -18.84
C THR A 354 8.64 20.52 -18.76
N ASN A 355 8.30 21.64 -19.41
CA ASN A 355 6.94 22.19 -19.54
C ASN A 355 6.15 21.57 -20.72
N TYR A 356 6.53 20.38 -21.18
CA TYR A 356 5.88 19.67 -22.27
C TYR A 356 5.44 18.30 -21.79
N ASN A 357 4.13 18.11 -21.60
CA ASN A 357 3.41 16.82 -21.46
C ASN A 357 4.20 15.60 -20.95
N GLY A 358 4.92 15.75 -19.83
CA GLY A 358 5.81 14.73 -19.28
C GLY A 358 5.66 14.66 -17.76
N PHE A 359 5.10 13.53 -17.31
CA PHE A 359 5.25 12.85 -16.02
C PHE A 359 5.38 13.69 -14.74
N LYS A 360 4.28 14.02 -14.05
CA LYS A 360 4.31 14.81 -12.80
C LYS A 360 3.38 14.25 -11.71
N GLY A 361 4.00 13.68 -10.68
CA GLY A 361 3.33 13.14 -9.48
C GLY A 361 3.18 11.60 -9.47
N MET A 362 4.29 10.87 -9.65
CA MET A 362 4.25 9.41 -9.75
C MET A 362 4.27 8.72 -8.40
N GLN A 363 3.29 7.85 -8.16
CA GLN A 363 3.03 7.29 -6.84
C GLN A 363 3.64 5.89 -6.64
N CYS A 364 3.74 5.04 -7.67
CA CYS A 364 4.23 3.67 -7.54
C CYS A 364 4.85 3.09 -8.82
N PHE A 365 5.79 2.15 -8.62
CA PHE A 365 6.31 1.22 -9.63
C PHE A 365 5.89 -0.19 -9.26
N PHE A 366 5.80 -1.01 -10.30
CA PHE A 366 5.26 -2.35 -10.27
C PHE A 366 6.05 -3.12 -11.32
N ASP A 367 7.14 -3.77 -10.92
CA ASP A 367 8.05 -4.49 -11.82
C ASP A 367 7.59 -5.94 -12.02
N TYR A 368 7.61 -6.41 -13.28
CA TYR A 368 7.17 -7.75 -13.69
C TYR A 368 8.02 -8.27 -14.83
N ALA A 369 8.07 -9.59 -15.02
CA ALA A 369 9.05 -10.23 -15.90
C ALA A 369 9.22 -9.62 -17.31
N LEU A 370 8.16 -9.04 -17.89
CA LEU A 370 8.22 -8.38 -19.20
C LEU A 370 7.85 -6.89 -19.19
N TYR A 371 7.16 -6.42 -18.14
CA TYR A 371 6.53 -5.11 -18.14
C TYR A 371 6.61 -4.45 -16.76
N PHE A 372 6.49 -3.13 -16.73
CA PHE A 372 6.24 -2.40 -15.49
C PHE A 372 5.06 -1.45 -15.64
N LEU A 373 4.32 -1.25 -14.55
CA LEU A 373 3.22 -0.30 -14.48
C LEU A 373 3.69 1.00 -13.83
N LEU A 374 3.41 2.11 -14.51
CA LEU A 374 3.66 3.47 -14.08
C LEU A 374 2.33 4.17 -13.77
N VAL A 375 2.20 4.70 -12.56
CA VAL A 375 0.98 5.41 -12.12
C VAL A 375 1.31 6.87 -11.81
N ASP A 376 0.79 7.80 -12.61
CA ASP A 376 1.09 9.24 -12.55
C ASP A 376 -0.18 10.08 -12.69
N GLY A 377 -0.56 10.84 -11.64
CA GLY A 377 -1.64 11.83 -11.75
C GLY A 377 -3.00 11.32 -12.27
N GLY A 378 -3.26 10.01 -12.21
CA GLY A 378 -4.48 9.35 -12.70
C GLY A 378 -4.32 8.61 -14.02
N LEU A 379 -3.14 8.70 -14.64
CA LEU A 379 -2.75 7.91 -15.80
C LEU A 379 -2.03 6.65 -15.33
N MET A 380 -2.47 5.51 -15.84
CA MET A 380 -1.86 4.21 -15.61
C MET A 380 -1.29 3.70 -16.93
N GLN A 381 0.02 3.59 -17.02
CA GLN A 381 0.72 3.25 -18.26
C GLN A 381 1.57 2.01 -18.07
N VAL A 382 1.42 1.05 -18.98
CA VAL A 382 2.22 -0.17 -18.99
C VAL A 382 3.35 0.01 -19.99
N TYR A 383 4.58 -0.23 -19.54
CA TYR A 383 5.80 -0.13 -20.33
C TYR A 383 6.50 -1.47 -20.40
N ASN A 384 7.26 -1.72 -21.47
CA ASN A 384 8.29 -2.76 -21.47
C ASN A 384 9.62 -2.18 -20.95
N TYR A 385 10.59 -3.05 -20.65
CA TYR A 385 11.90 -2.62 -20.13
C TYR A 385 12.80 -1.91 -21.15
N GLU A 386 12.39 -1.84 -22.42
CA GLU A 386 13.05 -1.01 -23.43
C GLU A 386 12.55 0.44 -23.40
N GLY A 387 11.59 0.77 -22.53
CA GLY A 387 11.02 2.12 -22.40
C GLY A 387 9.85 2.41 -23.36
N CYS A 388 9.35 1.41 -24.07
CA CYS A 388 8.20 1.55 -24.97
C CYS A 388 6.87 1.36 -24.22
N MET A 389 5.99 2.37 -24.28
CA MET A 389 4.62 2.28 -23.75
C MET A 389 3.81 1.27 -24.57
N GLN A 390 3.27 0.24 -23.91
CA GLN A 390 2.45 -0.80 -24.51
C GLN A 390 0.98 -0.40 -24.52
N CYS A 391 0.48 0.13 -23.41
CA CYS A 391 -0.90 0.59 -23.31
C CYS A 391 -1.10 1.64 -22.21
N LEU A 392 -2.17 2.42 -22.38
CA LEU A 392 -2.70 3.33 -21.37
C LEU A 392 -4.00 2.73 -20.83
N LEU A 393 -4.04 2.45 -19.54
CA LEU A 393 -5.23 1.97 -18.85
C LEU A 393 -6.09 3.18 -18.46
N LYS A 394 -7.28 3.27 -19.04
CA LYS A 394 -8.29 4.27 -18.68
C LYS A 394 -9.35 3.59 -17.84
N LEU A 395 -9.47 3.98 -16.57
CA LEU A 395 -10.53 3.48 -15.71
C LEU A 395 -11.86 4.19 -16.03
N PRO A 396 -13.01 3.50 -15.95
CA PRO A 396 -14.31 4.01 -16.41
C PRO A 396 -14.77 5.30 -15.69
N THR A 397 -14.31 5.51 -14.46
CA THR A 397 -14.67 6.67 -13.63
C THR A 397 -13.48 7.61 -13.50
N MET A 398 -13.53 8.74 -14.23
CA MET A 398 -12.56 9.85 -14.20
C MET A 398 -12.42 10.55 -12.83
N ASN A 399 -13.06 10.04 -11.78
CA ASN A 399 -13.04 10.54 -10.41
C ASN A 399 -12.37 9.58 -9.42
N ILE A 400 -11.68 8.53 -9.89
CA ILE A 400 -10.70 7.86 -9.05
C ILE A 400 -9.65 8.92 -8.74
N THR A 401 -9.74 9.51 -7.55
CA THR A 401 -8.62 10.20 -6.94
C THR A 401 -7.49 9.19 -6.97
N VAL A 402 -6.42 9.50 -7.71
CA VAL A 402 -5.20 8.71 -7.94
C VAL A 402 -4.71 7.97 -6.68
N LYS A 403 -5.01 8.56 -5.52
CA LYS A 403 -4.88 8.07 -4.14
C LYS A 403 -5.45 6.66 -3.84
N ALA A 404 -6.33 6.10 -4.67
CA ALA A 404 -6.88 4.75 -4.48
C ALA A 404 -5.96 3.61 -4.95
N VAL A 405 -4.85 3.95 -5.63
CA VAL A 405 -3.94 3.00 -6.28
C VAL A 405 -2.66 2.89 -5.46
N ASN A 406 -2.46 1.73 -4.85
CA ASN A 406 -1.28 1.42 -4.06
C ASN A 406 -0.90 -0.06 -4.24
N GLU A 407 0.20 -0.48 -3.60
CA GLU A 407 0.71 -1.85 -3.66
C GLU A 407 -0.29 -2.94 -3.24
N LYS A 408 -1.33 -2.59 -2.47
CA LYS A 408 -2.38 -3.52 -2.06
C LYS A 408 -3.57 -3.53 -3.01
N THR A 409 -3.80 -2.47 -3.77
CA THR A 409 -5.00 -2.34 -4.62
C THR A 409 -4.72 -2.54 -6.09
N THR A 410 -3.46 -2.69 -6.49
CA THR A 410 -3.06 -2.96 -7.88
C THR A 410 -1.98 -4.02 -7.98
N ALA A 411 -2.16 -4.95 -8.90
CA ALA A 411 -1.22 -6.03 -9.20
C ALA A 411 -1.16 -6.26 -10.72
N ILE A 412 -0.01 -6.63 -11.25
CA ILE A 412 0.19 -6.88 -12.68
C ILE A 412 0.93 -8.20 -12.91
N SER A 413 0.78 -8.78 -14.09
CA SER A 413 1.51 -9.95 -14.57
C SER A 413 1.84 -9.74 -16.04
N ASN A 414 2.48 -10.72 -16.68
CA ASN A 414 2.83 -10.65 -18.10
C ASN A 414 1.63 -10.48 -19.06
N ASP A 415 0.41 -10.73 -18.60
CA ASP A 415 -0.79 -10.73 -19.46
C ASP A 415 -2.04 -10.09 -18.82
N THR A 416 -1.97 -9.72 -17.54
CA THR A 416 -3.15 -9.28 -16.79
C THR A 416 -2.77 -8.14 -15.85
N VAL A 417 -3.63 -7.11 -15.78
CA VAL A 417 -3.56 -6.05 -14.77
C VAL A 417 -4.84 -6.13 -13.93
N ALA A 418 -4.69 -6.21 -12.62
CA ALA A 418 -5.78 -6.18 -11.66
C ALA A 418 -5.73 -4.87 -10.87
N ILE A 419 -6.85 -4.16 -10.83
CA ILE A 419 -7.01 -2.88 -10.14
C ILE A 419 -8.32 -2.93 -9.36
N ARG A 420 -8.27 -2.56 -8.07
CA ARG A 420 -9.47 -2.36 -7.27
C ARG A 420 -10.11 -1.01 -7.61
N ASP A 421 -11.37 -1.04 -8.04
CA ASP A 421 -12.16 0.18 -8.17
C ASP A 421 -12.59 0.66 -6.77
N GLY A 422 -12.09 1.81 -6.33
CA GLY A 422 -12.47 2.41 -5.04
C GLY A 422 -13.83 3.13 -5.06
N THR A 423 -14.46 3.25 -6.23
CA THR A 423 -15.76 3.91 -6.39
C THR A 423 -16.92 2.92 -6.33
N ASP A 424 -16.68 1.64 -6.60
CA ASP A 424 -17.69 0.60 -6.48
C ASP A 424 -17.76 0.08 -5.03
N SER A 425 -18.94 0.27 -4.43
CA SER A 425 -19.28 -0.23 -3.10
C SER A 425 -19.01 -1.72 -2.89
N LYS A 426 -19.07 -2.55 -3.95
CA LYS A 426 -18.81 -4.00 -3.84
C LYS A 426 -17.31 -4.32 -3.75
N THR A 427 -16.47 -3.58 -4.46
CA THR A 427 -15.01 -3.76 -4.46
C THR A 427 -14.33 -3.01 -3.32
N ASN A 428 -15.00 -2.03 -2.71
CA ASN A 428 -14.53 -1.35 -1.51
C ASN A 428 -14.31 -2.28 -0.31
N ASP A 429 -14.99 -3.42 -0.29
CA ASP A 429 -14.78 -4.44 0.71
C ASP A 429 -13.45 -5.21 0.51
N ILE A 430 -12.76 -5.06 -0.62
CA ILE A 430 -11.46 -5.70 -0.87
C ILE A 430 -10.34 -4.82 -0.30
N ILE A 431 -9.49 -5.39 0.56
CA ILE A 431 -8.38 -4.67 1.20
C ILE A 431 -7.03 -4.89 0.52
N GLU A 432 -6.84 -6.05 -0.12
CA GLU A 432 -5.57 -6.43 -0.75
C GLU A 432 -5.81 -7.37 -1.93
N ILE A 433 -5.04 -7.19 -3.01
CA ILE A 433 -5.03 -8.07 -4.18
C ILE A 433 -3.60 -8.50 -4.52
N ALA A 434 -3.44 -9.74 -4.99
CA ALA A 434 -2.18 -10.27 -5.50
C ALA A 434 -2.47 -11.13 -6.73
N ILE A 435 -1.58 -11.12 -7.73
CA ILE A 435 -1.76 -11.89 -8.96
C ILE A 435 -0.61 -12.88 -9.17
N ASP A 436 -0.95 -14.06 -9.69
CA ASP A 436 0.00 -15.12 -10.03
C ASP A 436 0.98 -14.64 -11.11
N GLN A 437 2.26 -14.98 -10.94
CA GLN A 437 3.38 -14.51 -11.75
C GLN A 437 3.82 -15.50 -12.83
N CYS A 438 3.34 -16.74 -12.79
CA CYS A 438 3.79 -17.81 -13.67
C CYS A 438 2.63 -18.41 -14.48
N GLY A 439 2.95 -19.26 -15.45
CA GLY A 439 1.95 -19.97 -16.25
C GLY A 439 1.22 -19.11 -17.31
N PRO A 440 0.32 -19.75 -18.08
CA PRO A 440 -0.36 -19.11 -19.21
C PRO A 440 -1.52 -18.20 -18.77
N ALA A 441 -1.88 -17.22 -19.61
CA ALA A 441 -2.97 -16.27 -19.36
C ALA A 441 -4.33 -16.91 -19.03
N ASN A 442 -4.60 -18.10 -19.57
CA ASN A 442 -5.86 -18.81 -19.35
C ASN A 442 -5.95 -19.48 -17.97
N ASP A 443 -4.82 -19.64 -17.28
CA ASP A 443 -4.76 -20.19 -15.91
C ASP A 443 -4.32 -19.14 -14.88
N ARG A 444 -4.30 -17.85 -15.26
CA ARG A 444 -3.93 -16.75 -14.38
C ARG A 444 -4.86 -16.71 -13.17
N LYS A 445 -4.27 -16.70 -11.97
CA LYS A 445 -5.00 -16.60 -10.70
C LYS A 445 -4.83 -15.22 -10.09
N LEU A 446 -5.91 -14.74 -9.49
CA LEU A 446 -5.94 -13.55 -8.66
C LEU A 446 -6.36 -13.98 -7.27
N ALA A 447 -5.57 -13.60 -6.26
CA ALA A 447 -5.94 -13.73 -4.86
C ALA A 447 -6.35 -12.36 -4.32
N PHE A 448 -7.33 -12.32 -3.43
CA PHE A 448 -7.70 -11.08 -2.75
C PHE A 448 -8.16 -11.36 -1.32
N ILE A 449 -8.02 -10.35 -0.45
CA ILE A 449 -8.51 -10.35 0.91
C ILE A 449 -9.66 -9.34 1.02
N ASP A 450 -10.74 -9.72 1.69
CA ASP A 450 -11.84 -8.80 1.99
C ASP A 450 -11.71 -8.15 3.39
N LYS A 451 -12.62 -7.23 3.72
CA LYS A 451 -12.68 -6.54 5.02
C LYS A 451 -12.95 -7.46 6.21
N CYS A 452 -13.46 -8.66 5.95
CA CYS A 452 -13.66 -9.71 6.95
C CYS A 452 -12.38 -10.53 7.17
N LEU A 453 -11.29 -10.18 6.49
CA LEU A 453 -10.01 -10.89 6.47
C LEU A 453 -10.13 -12.30 5.88
N ASP A 454 -11.12 -12.52 5.00
CA ASP A 454 -11.25 -13.75 4.25
C ASP A 454 -10.43 -13.68 2.97
N CYS A 455 -9.61 -14.71 2.73
CA CYS A 455 -8.78 -14.82 1.54
C CYS A 455 -9.50 -15.65 0.48
N PHE A 456 -9.61 -15.09 -0.72
CA PHE A 456 -10.24 -15.69 -1.88
C PHE A 456 -9.25 -15.87 -3.01
N LEU A 457 -9.46 -16.93 -3.80
CA LEU A 457 -8.75 -17.20 -5.04
C LEU A 457 -9.75 -17.17 -6.21
N VAL A 458 -9.32 -16.58 -7.32
CA VAL A 458 -10.11 -16.42 -8.54
C VAL A 458 -9.30 -16.83 -9.75
N VAL A 459 -9.93 -17.50 -10.71
CA VAL A 459 -9.36 -17.67 -12.06
C VAL A 459 -9.79 -16.50 -12.93
N VAL A 460 -8.83 -15.73 -13.47
CA VAL A 460 -9.09 -14.47 -14.18
C VAL A 460 -9.91 -14.71 -15.45
N LYS A 461 -9.51 -15.68 -16.28
CA LYS A 461 -10.22 -16.04 -17.51
C LYS A 461 -11.02 -17.30 -17.29
N THR A 462 -12.34 -17.18 -17.25
CA THR A 462 -13.26 -18.33 -17.24
C THR A 462 -14.03 -18.41 -18.54
N TYR A 463 -14.03 -19.58 -19.19
CA TYR A 463 -14.91 -19.87 -20.32
C TYR A 463 -16.30 -20.24 -19.80
N GLY A 464 -17.35 -19.57 -20.30
CA GLY A 464 -18.74 -19.76 -19.87
C GLY A 464 -19.27 -18.64 -18.97
N THR A 465 -20.41 -18.85 -18.31
CA THR A 465 -21.14 -17.83 -17.54
C THR A 465 -20.74 -17.71 -16.07
N PHE A 466 -19.78 -18.51 -15.58
CA PHE A 466 -19.48 -18.59 -14.15
C PHE A 466 -18.02 -18.20 -13.82
N GLN A 467 -17.87 -17.21 -12.95
CA GLN A 467 -16.59 -16.90 -12.31
C GLN A 467 -16.24 -18.01 -11.31
N LYS A 468 -14.99 -18.50 -11.37
CA LYS A 468 -14.47 -19.46 -10.39
C LYS A 468 -13.84 -18.69 -9.24
N ILE A 469 -14.61 -18.49 -8.17
CA ILE A 469 -14.18 -17.84 -6.93
C ILE A 469 -14.31 -18.85 -5.79
N ALA A 470 -13.27 -18.97 -4.97
CA ALA A 470 -13.30 -19.83 -3.79
C ALA A 470 -12.55 -19.21 -2.62
N LYS A 471 -13.13 -19.31 -1.41
CA LYS A 471 -12.45 -18.96 -0.15
C LYS A 471 -11.39 -20.03 0.15
N ILE A 472 -10.16 -19.59 0.42
CA ILE A 472 -9.01 -20.47 0.74
C ILE A 472 -8.47 -20.31 2.16
N GLY A 473 -8.81 -19.20 2.83
CA GLY A 473 -8.38 -18.91 4.21
C GLY A 473 -9.28 -17.89 4.90
N ALA A 474 -9.15 -17.77 6.21
CA ALA A 474 -9.84 -16.80 7.04
C ALA A 474 -8.84 -16.16 8.02
N VAL A 475 -9.10 -14.92 8.46
CA VAL A 475 -8.18 -14.15 9.32
C VAL A 475 -6.79 -13.99 8.67
N VAL A 476 -6.78 -13.77 7.35
CA VAL A 476 -5.56 -13.52 6.56
C VAL A 476 -5.38 -12.02 6.42
N THR A 477 -4.21 -11.49 6.78
CA THR A 477 -3.95 -10.04 6.81
C THR A 477 -3.09 -9.54 5.64
N ASN A 478 -2.35 -10.43 5.00
CA ASN A 478 -1.44 -10.10 3.89
C ASN A 478 -1.21 -11.34 3.02
N ILE A 479 -1.04 -11.15 1.71
CA ILE A 479 -0.84 -12.22 0.73
C ILE A 479 0.25 -11.88 -0.30
N LEU A 480 0.98 -12.89 -0.78
CA LEU A 480 2.02 -12.69 -1.79
C LEU A 480 2.24 -13.97 -2.63
N PHE A 481 2.22 -13.84 -3.96
CA PHE A 481 2.57 -14.95 -4.87
C PHE A 481 4.09 -15.11 -4.98
N ASN A 482 4.52 -16.35 -5.23
CA ASN A 482 5.90 -16.69 -5.54
C ASN A 482 6.34 -16.16 -6.92
N ASP A 483 7.64 -15.87 -7.09
CA ASP A 483 8.19 -15.35 -8.34
C ASP A 483 8.22 -16.37 -9.49
N GLN A 484 8.33 -17.66 -9.19
CA GLN A 484 8.53 -18.73 -10.18
C GLN A 484 7.38 -19.73 -10.28
N THR A 485 6.56 -19.84 -9.23
CA THR A 485 5.50 -20.84 -9.11
C THR A 485 4.18 -20.19 -8.69
N ASN A 486 3.09 -20.96 -8.75
CA ASN A 486 1.77 -20.49 -8.35
C ASN A 486 1.52 -20.61 -6.84
N MET A 487 2.58 -20.79 -6.05
CA MET A 487 2.50 -20.82 -4.58
C MET A 487 2.07 -19.44 -4.07
N LEU A 488 1.22 -19.45 -3.04
CA LEU A 488 0.73 -18.25 -2.38
C LEU A 488 1.14 -18.29 -0.92
N ALA A 489 1.85 -17.27 -0.45
CA ALA A 489 2.08 -17.05 0.96
C ALA A 489 0.99 -16.13 1.54
N GLY A 490 0.63 -16.35 2.79
CA GLY A 490 -0.29 -15.50 3.55
C GLY A 490 0.12 -15.41 5.02
N LEU A 491 -0.28 -14.32 5.67
CA LEU A 491 -0.17 -14.17 7.12
C LEU A 491 -1.54 -14.41 7.76
N GLN A 492 -1.68 -15.52 8.49
CA GLN A 492 -2.91 -15.91 9.18
C GLN A 492 -2.67 -15.87 10.68
N ASP A 493 -3.39 -15.01 11.41
CA ASP A 493 -3.20 -14.78 12.85
C ASP A 493 -1.72 -14.56 13.24
N ASN A 494 -1.02 -13.72 12.46
CA ASN A 494 0.42 -13.44 12.56
C ASN A 494 1.34 -14.67 12.41
N ARG A 495 0.87 -15.76 11.80
CA ARG A 495 1.69 -16.91 11.39
C ARG A 495 1.81 -16.99 9.88
N LEU A 496 2.93 -17.53 9.41
CA LEU A 496 3.17 -17.73 7.98
C LEU A 496 2.50 -19.02 7.52
N VAL A 497 1.56 -18.88 6.58
CA VAL A 497 0.87 -19.96 5.91
C VAL A 497 1.21 -19.92 4.43
N VAL A 498 1.56 -21.05 3.82
CA VAL A 498 1.90 -21.13 2.40
C VAL A 498 1.03 -22.18 1.73
N TRP A 499 0.14 -21.75 0.85
CA TRP A 499 -0.58 -22.63 -0.06
C TRP A 499 0.38 -23.05 -1.19
N LEU A 500 0.90 -24.27 -1.11
CA LEU A 500 1.88 -24.78 -2.09
C LEU A 500 1.26 -25.00 -3.48
N TYR A 501 -0.05 -25.22 -3.53
CA TYR A 501 -0.82 -25.30 -4.78
C TYR A 501 -2.25 -24.80 -4.54
N PRO A 502 -2.49 -23.48 -4.53
CA PRO A 502 -3.78 -22.89 -4.13
C PRO A 502 -4.93 -23.27 -5.09
N ALA A 503 -4.60 -23.60 -6.35
CA ALA A 503 -5.55 -24.09 -7.36
C ALA A 503 -6.31 -25.36 -6.94
N THR A 504 -5.76 -26.11 -5.97
CA THR A 504 -6.39 -27.30 -5.38
C THR A 504 -7.86 -27.06 -5.02
N VAL A 505 -8.21 -25.85 -4.56
CA VAL A 505 -9.59 -25.49 -4.16
C VAL A 505 -10.62 -25.64 -5.29
N PHE A 506 -10.20 -25.53 -6.54
CA PHE A 506 -11.06 -25.69 -7.72
C PHE A 506 -11.14 -27.13 -8.23
N ILE A 507 -10.26 -28.00 -7.72
CA ILE A 507 -10.12 -29.40 -8.13
C ILE A 507 -10.74 -30.29 -7.05
N ASP A 508 -10.22 -30.21 -5.83
CA ASP A 508 -10.64 -30.97 -4.67
C ASP A 508 -10.45 -30.13 -3.40
N ARG A 509 -11.56 -29.65 -2.82
CA ARG A 509 -11.52 -28.79 -1.63
C ARG A 509 -10.97 -29.49 -0.40
N ASP A 510 -11.08 -30.82 -0.31
CA ASP A 510 -10.61 -31.56 0.87
C ASP A 510 -9.08 -31.66 0.90
N LEU A 511 -8.44 -31.62 -0.28
CA LEU A 511 -6.99 -31.62 -0.40
C LEU A 511 -6.36 -30.27 -0.06
N LEU A 512 -7.11 -29.17 -0.07
CA LEU A 512 -6.55 -27.83 0.14
C LEU A 512 -5.79 -27.75 1.47
N GLN A 513 -6.36 -28.25 2.56
CA GLN A 513 -5.70 -28.25 3.87
C GLN A 513 -4.45 -29.14 3.90
N LYS A 514 -4.40 -30.19 3.08
CA LYS A 514 -3.23 -31.06 2.96
C LYS A 514 -2.11 -30.44 2.13
N THR A 515 -2.37 -29.41 1.31
CA THR A 515 -1.35 -28.71 0.49
C THR A 515 -0.85 -27.41 1.10
N VAL A 516 -1.25 -27.14 2.34
CA VAL A 516 -0.79 -25.98 3.11
C VAL A 516 0.44 -26.35 3.92
N PHE A 517 1.44 -25.47 3.88
CA PHE A 517 2.60 -25.51 4.76
C PHE A 517 2.44 -24.39 5.80
N GLU A 518 2.47 -24.75 7.08
CA GLU A 518 2.39 -23.80 8.19
C GLU A 518 3.75 -23.77 8.90
N ASN A 519 4.27 -22.57 9.13
CA ASN A 519 5.46 -22.39 9.94
C ASN A 519 5.06 -21.90 11.34
N ASP A 520 4.95 -22.83 12.28
CA ASP A 520 4.59 -22.54 13.67
C ASP A 520 5.74 -21.94 14.50
N GLU A 521 6.97 -21.94 13.98
CA GLU A 521 8.15 -21.59 14.78
C GLU A 521 8.31 -20.08 15.02
N ASN A 522 7.63 -19.24 14.24
CA ASN A 522 7.84 -17.78 14.25
C ASN A 522 6.56 -17.02 14.61
N ASP A 523 6.50 -16.48 15.84
CA ASP A 523 5.60 -15.38 16.18
C ASP A 523 6.21 -14.06 15.68
N PHE A 524 5.63 -13.48 14.63
CA PHE A 524 6.12 -12.23 14.03
C PHE A 524 5.71 -10.99 14.84
N GLY A 525 4.92 -11.15 15.90
CA GLY A 525 4.40 -10.06 16.72
C GLY A 525 3.24 -9.32 16.06
N LYS A 526 2.99 -8.07 16.47
CA LYS A 526 1.84 -7.29 15.98
C LYS A 526 2.10 -6.75 14.57
N SER A 527 1.10 -6.85 13.69
CA SER A 527 1.07 -6.25 12.36
C SER A 527 2.28 -6.54 11.44
N PRO A 528 2.71 -7.81 11.28
CA PRO A 528 3.72 -8.17 10.31
C PRO A 528 3.19 -8.05 8.87
N TYR A 529 4.11 -7.95 7.90
CA TYR A 529 3.76 -8.03 6.49
C TYR A 529 4.80 -8.83 5.68
N LEU A 530 4.35 -9.43 4.58
CA LEU A 530 5.19 -10.17 3.65
C LEU A 530 5.96 -9.19 2.76
N HIS A 531 7.29 -9.29 2.77
CA HIS A 531 8.16 -8.41 2.00
C HIS A 531 8.49 -8.98 0.62
N ASN A 532 8.85 -10.26 0.53
CA ASN A 532 9.11 -10.95 -0.74
C ASN A 532 8.87 -12.47 -0.62
N PHE A 533 8.63 -13.13 -1.75
CA PHE A 533 8.57 -14.59 -1.86
C PHE A 533 9.30 -15.03 -3.13
N VAL A 534 10.57 -15.38 -2.98
CA VAL A 534 11.49 -15.67 -4.09
C VAL A 534 12.05 -17.08 -3.93
N GLY A 535 11.82 -17.95 -4.92
CA GLY A 535 12.21 -19.36 -4.83
C GLY A 535 11.58 -20.03 -3.62
N ASN A 536 12.40 -20.52 -2.69
CA ASN A 536 11.96 -21.12 -1.43
C ASN A 536 12.15 -20.20 -0.20
N HIS A 537 12.45 -18.92 -0.41
CA HIS A 537 12.66 -17.93 0.65
C HIS A 537 11.51 -16.93 0.71
N ILE A 538 11.02 -16.69 1.93
CA ILE A 538 9.99 -15.69 2.22
C ILE A 538 10.57 -14.73 3.25
N SER A 539 10.59 -13.43 2.96
CA SER A 539 11.01 -12.45 3.95
C SER A 539 9.78 -11.82 4.60
N VAL A 540 9.69 -11.87 5.92
CA VAL A 540 8.61 -11.25 6.70
C VAL A 540 9.15 -10.06 7.46
N ARG A 541 8.51 -8.89 7.32
CA ARG A 541 8.87 -7.70 8.08
C ARG A 541 8.00 -7.61 9.32
N ARG A 542 8.63 -7.49 10.49
CA ARG A 542 7.95 -7.22 11.77
C ARG A 542 7.65 -5.72 11.94
N SER A 543 6.77 -5.39 12.89
CA SER A 543 6.44 -4.01 13.25
C SER A 543 7.60 -3.20 13.83
N ASP A 544 8.66 -3.84 14.34
CA ASP A 544 9.89 -3.17 14.79
C ASP A 544 10.88 -2.87 13.65
N GLY A 545 10.54 -3.28 12.41
CA GLY A 545 11.36 -3.10 11.21
C GLY A 545 12.32 -4.25 10.92
N ALA A 546 12.43 -5.26 11.80
CA ALA A 546 13.29 -6.41 11.56
C ALA A 546 12.77 -7.27 10.39
N LEU A 547 13.69 -7.70 9.52
CA LEU A 547 13.39 -8.64 8.43
C LEU A 547 13.73 -10.05 8.88
N ILE A 548 12.72 -10.92 8.96
CA ILE A 548 12.90 -12.33 9.29
C ILE A 548 12.89 -13.16 7.99
N PRO A 549 13.99 -13.84 7.65
CA PRO A 549 13.99 -14.80 6.56
C PRO A 549 13.30 -16.09 7.02
N CYS A 550 12.27 -16.49 6.30
CA CYS A 550 11.59 -17.76 6.42
C CYS A 550 11.93 -18.62 5.20
N THR A 551 11.94 -19.94 5.38
CA THR A 551 12.20 -20.88 4.27
C THR A 551 11.10 -21.91 4.20
N ILE A 552 10.75 -22.30 2.97
CA ILE A 552 9.90 -23.45 2.70
C ILE A 552 10.75 -24.60 2.17
N THR A 553 10.23 -25.82 2.29
CA THR A 553 10.91 -27.00 1.78
C THR A 553 11.11 -26.91 0.25
N PRO A 554 12.29 -27.27 -0.28
CA PRO A 554 12.57 -27.15 -1.72
C PRO A 554 11.84 -28.20 -2.57
N PHE A 555 11.25 -29.22 -1.93
CA PHE A 555 10.65 -30.36 -2.61
C PHE A 555 9.39 -30.01 -3.40
N ALA A 556 8.61 -29.04 -2.92
CA ALA A 556 7.44 -28.57 -3.66
C ALA A 556 7.87 -27.93 -5.00
N PHE A 557 8.96 -27.16 -5.00
CA PHE A 557 9.54 -26.60 -6.21
C PHE A 557 10.06 -27.68 -7.18
N ALA A 558 10.77 -28.68 -6.66
CA ALA A 558 11.26 -29.81 -7.45
C ALA A 558 10.12 -30.62 -8.07
N LEU A 559 9.02 -30.82 -7.33
CA LEU A 559 7.82 -31.50 -7.83
C LEU A 559 7.17 -30.71 -8.97
N ASN A 560 6.99 -29.40 -8.80
CA ASN A 560 6.47 -28.52 -9.85
C ASN A 560 7.34 -28.56 -11.12
N SER A 561 8.66 -28.55 -10.96
CA SER A 561 9.60 -28.66 -12.09
C SER A 561 9.46 -29.99 -12.85
N CYS A 562 9.24 -31.10 -12.13
CA CYS A 562 8.98 -32.41 -12.76
C CYS A 562 7.64 -32.40 -13.53
N ILE A 563 6.59 -31.81 -12.95
CA ILE A 563 5.26 -31.74 -13.56
C ILE A 563 5.27 -30.88 -14.82
N VAL A 564 5.88 -29.69 -14.76
CA VAL A 564 6.03 -28.80 -15.93
C VAL A 564 6.83 -29.46 -17.04
N ALA A 565 7.85 -30.26 -16.70
CA ALA A 565 8.62 -31.06 -17.66
C ALA A 565 7.89 -32.34 -18.14
N ASN A 566 6.64 -32.57 -17.71
CA ASN A 566 5.83 -33.75 -18.01
C ASN A 566 6.46 -35.08 -17.55
N LYS A 567 7.33 -35.05 -16.52
CA LYS A 567 8.07 -36.20 -15.97
C LYS A 567 7.36 -36.81 -14.75
N TRP A 568 6.16 -37.33 -14.96
CA TRP A 568 5.29 -37.86 -13.89
C TRP A 568 5.91 -39.03 -13.10
N ASP A 569 6.68 -39.92 -13.74
CA ASP A 569 7.36 -41.01 -13.05
C ASP A 569 8.42 -40.50 -12.05
N GLN A 570 9.13 -39.43 -12.41
CA GLN A 570 10.10 -38.79 -11.51
C GLN A 570 9.38 -38.11 -10.34
N ALA A 571 8.24 -37.46 -10.60
CA ALA A 571 7.39 -36.88 -9.57
C ALA A 571 6.91 -37.93 -8.55
N ILE A 572 6.43 -39.10 -9.01
CA ILE A 572 6.01 -40.21 -8.12
C ILE A 572 7.20 -40.72 -7.30
N ARG A 573 8.38 -40.90 -7.92
CA ARG A 573 9.59 -41.34 -7.21
C ARG A 573 10.01 -40.34 -6.14
N LEU A 574 9.93 -39.04 -6.44
CA LEU A 574 10.21 -37.96 -5.50
C LEU A 574 9.27 -38.05 -4.29
N CYS A 575 7.96 -38.16 -4.50
CA CYS A 575 6.98 -38.28 -3.41
C CYS A 575 7.18 -39.57 -2.58
N ARG A 576 7.53 -40.69 -3.22
CA ARG A 576 7.86 -41.96 -2.52
C ARG A 576 9.15 -41.89 -1.70
N HIS A 577 10.11 -41.08 -2.14
CA HIS A 577 11.38 -40.92 -1.43
C HIS A 577 11.21 -40.03 -0.20
N ILE A 578 10.51 -38.90 -0.35
CA ILE A 578 10.33 -37.92 0.73
C ILE A 578 9.24 -38.34 1.72
N ARG A 579 8.18 -39.01 1.23
CA ARG A 579 7.08 -39.58 2.04
C ARG A 579 6.28 -38.55 2.85
N GLU A 580 6.13 -37.36 2.30
CA GLU A 580 5.36 -36.28 2.90
C GLU A 580 3.97 -36.16 2.27
N ASN A 581 2.94 -35.98 3.11
CA ASN A 581 1.55 -35.94 2.69
C ASN A 581 1.26 -34.75 1.78
N TYR A 582 1.87 -33.59 2.02
CA TYR A 582 1.63 -32.39 1.21
C TYR A 582 2.11 -32.54 -0.23
N LEU A 583 3.19 -33.29 -0.46
CA LEU A 583 3.69 -33.58 -1.82
C LEU A 583 2.75 -34.53 -2.56
N TRP A 584 2.23 -35.54 -1.88
CA TRP A 584 1.21 -36.43 -2.45
C TRP A 584 -0.09 -35.68 -2.74
N ALA A 585 -0.53 -34.79 -1.86
CA ALA A 585 -1.71 -33.95 -2.08
C ALA A 585 -1.51 -33.01 -3.28
N MET A 586 -0.33 -32.39 -3.40
CA MET A 586 0.00 -31.54 -4.54
C MET A 586 0.06 -32.34 -5.84
N LEU A 587 0.66 -33.54 -5.83
CA LEU A 587 0.70 -34.44 -6.98
C LEU A 587 -0.71 -34.93 -7.38
N ALA A 588 -1.56 -35.25 -6.40
CA ALA A 588 -2.94 -35.67 -6.64
C ALA A 588 -3.75 -34.56 -7.33
N ALA A 589 -3.68 -33.33 -6.81
CA ALA A 589 -4.37 -32.18 -7.39
C ALA A 589 -3.88 -31.85 -8.81
N THR A 590 -2.56 -31.72 -9.00
CA THR A 590 -1.95 -31.40 -10.30
C THR A 590 -2.17 -32.48 -11.35
N ALA A 591 -2.05 -33.77 -10.98
CA ALA A 591 -2.33 -34.88 -11.90
C ALA A 591 -3.81 -34.94 -12.30
N THR A 592 -4.73 -34.65 -11.36
CA THR A 592 -6.17 -34.59 -11.65
C THR A 592 -6.49 -33.47 -12.63
N ASP A 593 -5.88 -32.30 -12.46
CA ASP A 593 -6.09 -31.17 -13.36
C ASP A 593 -5.50 -31.41 -14.75
N ALA A 594 -4.31 -32.02 -14.82
CA ALA A 594 -3.67 -32.46 -16.05
C ALA A 594 -4.36 -33.68 -16.71
N LYS A 595 -5.42 -34.23 -16.08
CA LYS A 595 -6.13 -35.45 -16.52
C LYS A 595 -5.23 -36.69 -16.61
N ASN A 596 -4.15 -36.73 -15.84
CA ASN A 596 -3.29 -37.91 -15.69
C ASN A 596 -3.83 -38.80 -14.56
N PHE A 597 -4.85 -39.60 -14.90
CA PHE A 597 -5.57 -40.42 -13.92
C PHE A 597 -4.69 -41.50 -13.27
N TYR A 598 -3.69 -42.03 -13.98
CA TYR A 598 -2.78 -43.03 -13.42
C TYR A 598 -1.95 -42.47 -12.25
N THR A 599 -1.42 -41.27 -12.43
CA THR A 599 -0.65 -40.59 -11.39
C THR A 599 -1.56 -40.10 -10.26
N ALA A 600 -2.75 -39.59 -10.61
CA ALA A 600 -3.75 -39.19 -9.62
C ALA A 600 -4.19 -40.37 -8.74
N GLU A 601 -4.53 -41.53 -9.30
CA GLU A 601 -4.87 -42.74 -8.55
C GLU A 601 -3.74 -43.15 -7.59
N SER A 602 -2.49 -43.11 -8.06
CA SER A 602 -1.32 -43.43 -7.24
C SER A 602 -1.18 -42.45 -6.07
N ALA A 603 -1.43 -41.16 -6.30
CA ALA A 603 -1.30 -40.12 -5.29
C ALA A 603 -2.46 -40.13 -4.28
N TYR A 604 -3.71 -40.27 -4.72
CA TYR A 604 -4.85 -40.43 -3.80
C TYR A 604 -4.78 -41.73 -2.99
N SER A 605 -4.23 -42.80 -3.59
CA SER A 605 -3.95 -44.04 -2.86
C SER A 605 -2.94 -43.82 -1.75
N ALA A 606 -1.88 -43.06 -2.01
CA ALA A 606 -0.89 -42.70 -0.98
C ALA A 606 -1.44 -41.76 0.13
N LEU A 607 -2.58 -41.11 -0.11
CA LEU A 607 -3.29 -40.26 0.86
C LEU A 607 -4.44 -40.97 1.58
N ASP A 608 -4.61 -42.28 1.36
CA ASP A 608 -5.69 -43.12 1.88
C ASP A 608 -7.11 -42.70 1.44
N GLU A 609 -7.24 -42.00 0.31
CA GLU A 609 -8.52 -41.52 -0.22
C GLU A 609 -9.21 -42.58 -1.12
N THR A 610 -9.59 -43.71 -0.51
CA THR A 610 -10.04 -44.91 -1.26
C THR A 610 -11.26 -44.69 -2.16
N GLU A 611 -12.21 -43.85 -1.76
CA GLU A 611 -13.40 -43.53 -2.57
C GLU A 611 -13.02 -42.77 -3.84
N LYS A 612 -12.09 -41.82 -3.72
CA LYS A 612 -11.58 -41.02 -4.85
C LYS A 612 -10.80 -41.91 -5.82
N VAL A 613 -10.02 -42.87 -5.33
CA VAL A 613 -9.31 -43.85 -6.18
C VAL A 613 -10.30 -44.71 -6.97
N LYS A 614 -11.37 -45.22 -6.33
CA LYS A 614 -12.42 -45.99 -7.03
C LYS A 614 -13.10 -45.14 -8.11
N PHE A 615 -13.43 -43.89 -7.79
CA PHE A 615 -14.03 -42.97 -8.74
C PHE A 615 -13.12 -42.68 -9.93
N LEU A 616 -11.83 -42.42 -9.71
CA LEU A 616 -10.85 -42.21 -10.78
C LEU A 616 -10.66 -43.45 -11.66
N SER A 617 -10.67 -44.65 -11.06
CA SER A 617 -10.61 -45.89 -11.83
C SER A 617 -11.86 -46.08 -12.71
N GLN A 618 -13.05 -45.70 -12.23
CA GLN A 618 -14.27 -45.69 -13.04
C GLN A 618 -14.16 -44.68 -14.19
N LEU A 619 -13.62 -43.50 -13.89
CA LEU A 619 -13.43 -42.42 -14.87
C LEU A 619 -12.44 -42.80 -15.97
N ARG A 620 -11.38 -43.55 -15.62
CA ARG A 620 -10.42 -44.13 -16.59
C ARG A 620 -11.06 -45.22 -17.45
N ALA A 621 -11.97 -46.02 -16.89
CA ALA A 621 -12.67 -47.08 -17.63
C ALA A 621 -13.78 -46.56 -18.55
N GLU A 622 -14.31 -45.36 -18.31
CA GLU A 622 -15.37 -44.78 -19.13
C GLU A 622 -14.85 -44.39 -20.53
N HIS A 623 -15.56 -44.79 -21.59
CA HIS A 623 -15.16 -44.54 -22.98
C HIS A 623 -15.74 -43.25 -23.57
N SER A 624 -16.93 -42.81 -23.13
CA SER A 624 -17.54 -41.55 -23.60
C SER A 624 -16.80 -40.34 -23.04
N ASN A 625 -16.39 -39.44 -23.94
CA ASN A 625 -15.70 -38.20 -23.58
C ASN A 625 -16.65 -37.23 -22.85
N GLU A 626 -17.92 -37.23 -23.24
CA GLU A 626 -18.99 -36.39 -22.70
C GLU A 626 -19.29 -36.77 -21.26
N VAL A 627 -19.45 -38.08 -21.00
CA VAL A 627 -19.70 -38.58 -19.64
C VAL A 627 -18.45 -38.41 -18.78
N ARG A 628 -17.26 -38.67 -19.33
CA ARG A 628 -16.01 -38.44 -18.58
C ARG A 628 -15.87 -36.98 -18.16
N SER A 629 -16.25 -36.03 -19.02
CA SER A 629 -16.30 -34.60 -18.71
C SER A 629 -17.29 -34.29 -17.60
N ALA A 630 -18.52 -34.83 -17.66
CA ALA A 630 -19.52 -34.65 -16.62
C ALA A 630 -19.09 -35.27 -15.27
N MET A 631 -18.46 -36.45 -15.29
CA MET A 631 -17.90 -37.09 -14.09
C MET A 631 -16.78 -36.25 -13.48
N MET A 632 -15.89 -35.65 -14.28
CA MET A 632 -14.88 -34.71 -13.78
C MET A 632 -15.50 -33.46 -13.15
N THR A 633 -16.58 -32.94 -13.73
CA THR A 633 -17.31 -31.79 -13.17
C THR A 633 -18.00 -32.16 -11.84
N ALA A 634 -18.52 -33.39 -11.73
CA ALA A 634 -19.05 -33.94 -10.48
C ALA A 634 -17.96 -34.14 -9.41
N PHE A 635 -16.77 -34.59 -9.81
CA PHE A 635 -15.60 -34.72 -8.92
C PHE A 635 -15.24 -33.38 -8.26
N ARG A 636 -15.31 -32.28 -9.04
CA ARG A 636 -15.10 -30.90 -8.56
C ARG A 636 -16.25 -30.34 -7.71
N ARG A 637 -17.22 -31.18 -7.30
CA ARG A 637 -18.46 -30.82 -6.58
C ARG A 637 -19.38 -29.85 -7.32
N ASN A 638 -19.23 -29.71 -8.63
CA ASN A 638 -20.13 -28.88 -9.44
C ASN A 638 -21.25 -29.72 -10.04
N PHE A 639 -22.12 -30.23 -9.17
CA PHE A 639 -23.12 -31.21 -9.55
C PHE A 639 -24.25 -30.66 -10.45
N LYS A 640 -24.49 -29.35 -10.45
CA LYS A 640 -25.51 -28.73 -11.32
C LYS A 640 -25.05 -28.74 -12.78
N ASP A 641 -23.78 -28.40 -13.02
CA ASP A 641 -23.23 -28.40 -14.37
C ASP A 641 -23.00 -29.83 -14.87
N ALA A 642 -22.58 -30.75 -14.00
CA ALA A 642 -22.50 -32.17 -14.33
C ALA A 642 -23.87 -32.74 -14.78
N ASP A 643 -24.96 -32.39 -14.09
CA ASP A 643 -26.33 -32.73 -14.48
C ASP A 643 -26.69 -32.14 -15.85
N ALA A 644 -26.45 -30.83 -16.03
CA ALA A 644 -26.74 -30.14 -17.29
C ALA A 644 -25.97 -30.72 -18.47
N MET A 645 -24.69 -31.06 -18.30
CA MET A 645 -23.85 -31.70 -19.32
C MET A 645 -24.37 -33.09 -19.70
N LEU A 646 -24.82 -33.89 -18.74
CA LEU A 646 -25.39 -35.21 -19.02
C LEU A 646 -26.72 -35.10 -19.78
N VAL A 647 -27.58 -34.17 -19.38
CA VAL A 647 -28.89 -33.92 -20.02
C VAL A 647 -28.71 -33.40 -21.45
N GLN A 648 -27.83 -32.41 -21.66
CA GLN A 648 -27.58 -31.83 -22.99
C GLN A 648 -27.05 -32.87 -23.99
N ASN A 649 -26.27 -33.85 -23.52
CA ASN A 649 -25.71 -34.91 -24.35
C ASN A 649 -26.61 -36.17 -24.42
N GLY A 650 -27.85 -36.11 -23.92
CA GLY A 650 -28.82 -37.21 -24.01
C GLY A 650 -28.62 -38.37 -23.02
N HIS A 651 -27.75 -38.22 -22.02
CA HIS A 651 -27.47 -39.22 -20.99
C HIS A 651 -28.41 -39.10 -19.78
N PHE A 652 -29.71 -39.13 -20.04
CA PHE A 652 -30.77 -38.92 -19.04
C PHE A 652 -30.71 -39.90 -17.86
N PHE A 653 -30.50 -41.19 -18.12
CA PHE A 653 -30.41 -42.20 -17.06
C PHE A 653 -29.25 -41.91 -16.09
N ARG A 654 -28.09 -41.51 -16.60
CA ARG A 654 -26.92 -41.15 -15.78
C ARG A 654 -27.15 -39.87 -14.99
N ALA A 655 -27.86 -38.89 -15.57
CA ALA A 655 -28.28 -37.68 -14.87
C ALA A 655 -29.24 -37.99 -13.71
N ILE A 656 -30.21 -38.87 -13.92
CA ILE A 656 -31.13 -39.33 -12.86
C ILE A 656 -30.34 -40.01 -11.74
N MET A 657 -29.47 -40.97 -12.08
CA MET A 657 -28.67 -41.70 -11.08
C MET A 657 -27.75 -40.77 -10.27
N LEU A 658 -27.16 -39.75 -10.90
CA LEU A 658 -26.38 -38.71 -10.23
C LEU A 658 -27.22 -37.90 -9.24
N ASN A 659 -28.46 -37.54 -9.60
CA ASN A 659 -29.33 -36.79 -8.68
C ASN A 659 -29.87 -37.65 -7.54
N ILE A 660 -30.11 -38.95 -7.77
CA ILE A 660 -30.48 -39.91 -6.72
C ILE A 660 -29.33 -40.05 -5.72
N SER A 661 -28.09 -40.25 -6.18
CA SER A 661 -26.94 -40.40 -5.27
C SER A 661 -26.64 -39.14 -4.46
N LEU A 662 -27.04 -37.97 -4.95
CA LEU A 662 -26.91 -36.67 -4.27
C LEU A 662 -28.16 -36.25 -3.48
N PHE A 663 -29.18 -37.11 -3.39
CA PHE A 663 -30.46 -36.83 -2.71
C PHE A 663 -31.20 -35.57 -3.22
N ARG A 664 -31.06 -35.23 -4.51
CA ARG A 664 -31.69 -34.05 -5.14
C ARG A 664 -33.05 -34.40 -5.76
N TRP A 665 -34.00 -34.81 -4.93
CA TRP A 665 -35.32 -35.30 -5.35
C TRP A 665 -36.16 -34.27 -6.11
N GLN A 666 -36.13 -33.00 -5.71
CA GLN A 666 -36.89 -31.92 -6.38
C GLN A 666 -36.52 -31.78 -7.86
N ARG A 667 -35.26 -32.00 -8.24
CA ARG A 667 -34.82 -31.91 -9.64
C ARG A 667 -35.44 -33.01 -10.51
N LEU A 668 -35.70 -34.18 -9.93
CA LEU A 668 -36.29 -35.33 -10.60
C LEU A 668 -37.79 -35.16 -10.87
N GLU A 669 -38.50 -34.39 -10.04
CA GLU A 669 -39.93 -34.09 -10.20
C GLU A 669 -40.21 -33.09 -11.35
N TYR A 670 -39.30 -32.14 -11.60
CA TYR A 670 -39.45 -31.13 -12.66
C TYR A 670 -38.99 -31.59 -14.04
N SER A 671 -38.28 -32.71 -14.12
CA SER A 671 -37.89 -33.30 -15.40
C SER A 671 -39.01 -34.21 -15.92
N ASN A 672 -39.69 -33.80 -16.99
CA ASN A 672 -40.49 -34.69 -17.86
C ASN A 672 -39.57 -35.70 -18.61
N ILE A 673 -38.65 -36.35 -17.89
CA ILE A 673 -37.68 -37.33 -18.39
C ILE A 673 -38.20 -38.77 -18.18
N ILE A 674 -39.46 -38.94 -17.75
CA ILE A 674 -40.18 -40.21 -17.80
C ILE A 674 -41.10 -40.21 -19.03
#